data_AF-A0A7Y2E3Q6-F1
#
_entry.id   AF-A0A7Y2E3Q6-F1
#
_cell.length_a   1.000
_cell.length_b   1.000
_cell.length_c   1.000
_cell.angle_alpha   90.00
_cell.angle_beta   90.00
_cell.angle_gamma   90.00
#
_symmetry.space_group_name_H-M   'P 1'
#
loop_
_entity.id
_entity.type
_entity.pdbx_description
1 polymer ?
#
loop_
_entity_poly.entity_id
_entity_poly.type
_entity_poly.pdbx_seq_one_letter_code
_entity_poly.pdbx_strand_id
1 'polypeptide(L)'
;GVIWSGTTGGGLQRYDARSGEVRRYRPSPGDPTTNPFAVAHIIEASDGALWIGSMDAGLVRFDRDTETFERFSYDPTDSTGISGNHVETVLERASQPGILWVTTQGGGLNRFDMETRTFRHFGPAEGLANTTVYGLLEDDEGMLWMSTNGGIFSFDVETETFRNYGTDDGLRELEFMQNGYTTGRGGMLYFGDVSGITAFSPSRLNVNTAAPDVAFTALRVDGRPVRAGSDLLEGSLADSAALKVPYGQNSFSVDFVGLHFSNPTKNHYSYLLDGYDDEWSEPSFQRTAAYTNLPPGEFTLRVRSANPDGVWNESGATLGVTVLPPWYRTTWAYILFAVLLGAAIFGADRFQRRRLLKRERARAELQEIELRAEAAESEAKALAAENERKKNIERLSDIGQEITASLDFETIFDRVYVHINELTDAPIFGVGVWRSDRNQIDYRLAMEEGKKYEPYTRDASDKNQFPVWCIEHKEAVFINDVETEYSKYIDSYDEQGATLEDGTTSRRPQSLIYLPLVSKDEVLGVITVQSFEKNAYTQNDLNLLKTMAAYSSVAMDNANAYRKLNSTIDELRQMQQQLVQQEKMASLGQLTAGIAHEIKNPLNFVTNFADLNSEMATELREILEGGDAASIAAKHHEIEDLIASLQMNAKQIAKHGRRADSIVRGMMEHARPGDAERFDVAINGFVDEYVNLAWHGYRARHPELQVDINRRYDDSVGNASIAPQDMGRVLINLIGNALDVLRDEENAALSVSTARRNGSVEIRIVDNGPGIPNDLRAKIFEPFFTTKS
;
A
#
# COMPACT_ATOMS: atom_id res chain seq x y z
N GLY A 1 -53.34 -1.36 -52.21
CA GLY A 1 -52.13 -0.65 -51.75
C GLY A 1 -50.94 -1.53 -52.06
N VAL A 2 -49.74 -0.98 -51.95
CA VAL A 2 -48.50 -1.75 -52.01
C VAL A 2 -48.10 -2.13 -50.58
N ILE A 3 -47.69 -3.38 -50.37
CA ILE A 3 -47.12 -3.86 -49.11
C ILE A 3 -45.64 -4.12 -49.36
N TRP A 4 -44.80 -3.55 -48.52
CA TRP A 4 -43.37 -3.85 -48.49
C TRP A 4 -43.10 -4.83 -47.36
N SER A 5 -42.30 -5.86 -47.63
CA SER A 5 -41.88 -6.82 -46.61
C SER A 5 -40.38 -7.06 -46.68
N GLY A 6 -39.76 -7.10 -45.50
CA GLY A 6 -38.40 -7.55 -45.32
C GLY A 6 -38.38 -9.04 -45.01
N THR A 7 -37.37 -9.74 -45.52
CA THR A 7 -37.18 -11.17 -45.26
C THR A 7 -35.72 -11.45 -44.91
N THR A 8 -35.50 -12.38 -43.98
CA THR A 8 -34.18 -12.94 -43.71
C THR A 8 -33.75 -13.82 -44.89
N GLY A 9 -32.71 -13.38 -45.60
CA GLY A 9 -32.11 -14.08 -46.74
C GLY A 9 -32.73 -13.81 -48.11
N GLY A 10 -33.89 -13.17 -48.16
CA GLY A 10 -34.53 -12.73 -49.41
C GLY A 10 -34.56 -11.22 -49.62
N GLY A 11 -34.10 -10.44 -48.64
CA GLY A 11 -34.12 -8.97 -48.64
C GLY A 11 -35.53 -8.38 -48.71
N LEU A 12 -35.64 -7.15 -49.24
CA LEU A 12 -36.86 -6.44 -49.59
C LEU A 12 -37.72 -7.10 -50.70
N GLN A 13 -39.03 -7.15 -50.46
CA GLN A 13 -40.05 -7.57 -51.41
C GLN A 13 -41.18 -6.54 -51.50
N ARG A 14 -41.75 -6.38 -52.69
CA ARG A 14 -42.90 -5.52 -52.98
C ARG A 14 -44.07 -6.39 -53.41
N TYR A 15 -45.19 -6.28 -52.70
CA TYR A 15 -46.44 -6.96 -53.03
C TYR A 15 -47.51 -5.93 -53.41
N ASP A 16 -48.01 -5.99 -54.64
CA ASP A 16 -49.17 -5.21 -55.03
C ASP A 16 -50.45 -5.96 -54.64
N ALA A 17 -51.16 -5.47 -53.63
CA ALA A 17 -52.35 -6.13 -53.11
C ALA A 17 -53.55 -6.08 -54.06
N ARG A 18 -53.51 -5.29 -55.14
CA ARG A 18 -54.58 -5.23 -56.15
C ARG A 18 -54.35 -6.24 -57.27
N SER A 19 -53.12 -6.33 -57.78
CA SER A 19 -52.79 -7.26 -58.88
C SER A 19 -52.35 -8.64 -58.40
N GLY A 20 -51.90 -8.76 -57.15
CA GLY A 20 -51.26 -9.95 -56.60
C GLY A 20 -49.80 -10.12 -57.05
N GLU A 21 -49.23 -9.15 -57.76
CA GLU A 21 -47.86 -9.19 -58.25
C GLU A 21 -46.86 -9.06 -57.09
N VAL A 22 -45.85 -9.95 -57.08
CA VAL A 22 -44.74 -9.92 -56.12
C VAL A 22 -43.45 -9.62 -56.88
N ARG A 23 -42.82 -8.49 -56.58
CA ARG A 23 -41.47 -8.16 -57.04
C ARG A 23 -40.47 -8.38 -55.92
N ARG A 24 -39.41 -9.14 -56.19
CA ARG A 24 -38.34 -9.45 -55.23
C ARG A 24 -37.06 -8.77 -55.68
N TYR A 25 -36.44 -8.01 -54.78
CA TYR A 25 -35.14 -7.41 -55.01
C TYR A 25 -34.09 -8.41 -54.48
N ARG A 26 -33.31 -9.03 -55.36
CA ARG A 26 -32.36 -10.07 -54.91
C ARG A 26 -31.07 -9.42 -54.37
N PRO A 27 -30.58 -9.82 -53.19
CA PRO A 27 -29.29 -9.37 -52.70
C PRO A 27 -28.16 -9.96 -53.55
N SER A 28 -27.10 -9.19 -53.80
CA SER A 28 -25.85 -9.68 -54.35
C SER A 28 -24.75 -9.52 -53.29
N PRO A 29 -24.18 -10.63 -52.77
CA PRO A 29 -23.13 -10.55 -51.75
C PRO A 29 -21.95 -9.69 -52.22
N GLY A 30 -21.57 -8.69 -51.42
CA GLY A 30 -20.44 -7.81 -51.70
C GLY A 30 -20.69 -6.64 -52.66
N ASP A 31 -21.89 -6.53 -53.25
CA ASP A 31 -22.27 -5.38 -54.08
C ASP A 31 -23.10 -4.37 -53.27
N PRO A 32 -22.55 -3.19 -52.92
CA PRO A 32 -23.24 -2.20 -52.12
C PRO A 32 -24.41 -1.51 -52.85
N THR A 33 -24.54 -1.68 -54.16
CA THR A 33 -25.63 -1.09 -54.96
C THR A 33 -26.91 -1.92 -54.96
N THR A 34 -26.88 -3.09 -54.30
CA THR A 34 -27.99 -4.03 -54.25
C THR A 34 -28.70 -4.03 -52.89
N ASN A 35 -29.81 -4.75 -52.78
CA ASN A 35 -30.60 -4.92 -51.56
C ASN A 35 -29.82 -5.63 -50.44
N PRO A 36 -30.02 -5.30 -49.14
CA PRO A 36 -29.52 -6.10 -48.01
C PRO A 36 -30.02 -7.55 -48.00
N PHE A 37 -29.25 -8.45 -47.39
CA PHE A 37 -29.62 -9.86 -47.27
C PHE A 37 -30.71 -10.08 -46.23
N ALA A 38 -30.60 -9.41 -45.08
CA ALA A 38 -31.54 -9.50 -43.97
C ALA A 38 -32.08 -8.11 -43.64
N VAL A 39 -33.35 -7.89 -43.95
CA VAL A 39 -34.08 -6.67 -43.61
C VAL A 39 -34.77 -6.83 -42.26
N ALA A 40 -34.38 -6.01 -41.28
CA ALA A 40 -34.93 -6.02 -39.92
C ALA A 40 -36.07 -5.03 -39.76
N HIS A 41 -35.93 -3.82 -40.33
CA HIS A 41 -36.90 -2.74 -40.15
C HIS A 41 -37.08 -1.94 -41.44
N ILE A 42 -38.29 -1.44 -41.69
CA ILE A 42 -38.60 -0.63 -42.88
C ILE A 42 -39.48 0.54 -42.44
N ILE A 43 -39.07 1.76 -42.76
CA ILE A 43 -39.92 2.95 -42.67
C ILE A 43 -39.99 3.65 -44.02
N GLU A 44 -41.11 4.33 -44.29
CA GLU A 44 -41.20 5.34 -45.33
C GLU A 44 -40.89 6.68 -44.67
N ALA A 45 -39.85 7.38 -45.14
CA ALA A 45 -39.46 8.67 -44.58
C ALA A 45 -40.02 9.84 -45.40
N SER A 46 -39.86 11.05 -44.89
CA SER A 46 -40.37 12.29 -45.49
C SER A 46 -39.78 12.62 -46.87
N ASP A 47 -38.62 12.06 -47.23
CA ASP A 47 -38.02 12.17 -48.56
C ASP A 47 -38.67 11.24 -49.61
N GLY A 48 -39.66 10.44 -49.22
CA GLY A 48 -40.39 9.51 -50.08
C GLY A 48 -39.66 8.18 -50.35
N ALA A 49 -38.44 8.02 -49.83
CA ALA A 49 -37.69 6.78 -49.92
C ALA A 49 -38.07 5.80 -48.80
N LEU A 50 -37.75 4.52 -49.01
CA LEU A 50 -37.78 3.55 -47.92
C LEU A 50 -36.42 3.53 -47.23
N TRP A 51 -36.44 3.72 -45.92
CA TRP A 51 -35.26 3.55 -45.09
C TRP A 51 -35.34 2.21 -44.38
N ILE A 52 -34.28 1.43 -44.55
CA ILE A 52 -34.24 0.01 -44.26
C ILE A 52 -33.13 -0.22 -43.24
N GLY A 53 -33.50 -0.71 -42.07
CA GLY A 53 -32.57 -1.30 -41.12
C GLY A 53 -32.23 -2.72 -41.57
N SER A 54 -30.94 -3.00 -41.72
CA SER A 54 -30.45 -4.32 -42.11
C SER A 54 -29.61 -4.95 -41.01
N MET A 55 -29.67 -6.27 -40.88
CA MET A 55 -28.83 -7.02 -39.93
C MET A 55 -27.38 -7.20 -40.41
N ASP A 56 -27.11 -6.90 -41.68
CA ASP A 56 -25.84 -7.19 -42.36
C ASP A 56 -25.18 -5.99 -43.05
N ALA A 57 -25.95 -5.00 -43.51
CA ALA A 57 -25.49 -3.96 -44.42
C ALA A 57 -25.55 -2.53 -43.83
N GLY A 58 -25.92 -2.39 -42.56
CA GLY A 58 -26.12 -1.10 -41.90
C GLY A 58 -27.47 -0.48 -42.25
N LEU A 59 -27.49 0.85 -42.42
CA LEU A 59 -28.68 1.58 -42.84
C LEU A 59 -28.72 1.64 -44.36
N VAL A 60 -29.89 1.36 -44.96
CA VAL A 60 -30.04 1.34 -46.43
C VAL A 60 -31.20 2.23 -46.85
N ARG A 61 -30.95 3.15 -47.77
CA ARG A 61 -31.97 3.97 -48.42
C ARG A 61 -32.34 3.34 -49.77
N PHE A 62 -33.62 3.10 -50.00
CA PHE A 62 -34.15 2.59 -51.25
C PHE A 62 -35.06 3.63 -51.92
N ASP A 63 -34.59 4.16 -53.03
CA ASP A 63 -35.36 5.08 -53.87
C ASP A 63 -36.39 4.29 -54.68
N ARG A 64 -37.68 4.64 -54.52
CA ARG A 64 -38.79 3.89 -55.11
C ARG A 64 -39.01 4.22 -56.59
N ASP A 65 -38.56 5.38 -57.04
CA ASP A 65 -38.77 5.85 -58.41
C ASP A 65 -37.66 5.32 -59.32
N THR A 66 -36.41 5.37 -58.86
CA THR A 66 -35.25 4.83 -59.59
C THR A 66 -34.98 3.36 -59.29
N GLU A 67 -35.56 2.81 -58.21
CA GLU A 67 -35.32 1.47 -57.69
C GLU A 67 -33.85 1.17 -57.37
N THR A 68 -33.13 2.18 -56.84
CA THR A 68 -31.71 2.09 -56.47
C THR A 68 -31.51 2.05 -54.95
N PHE A 69 -30.47 1.34 -54.51
CA PHE A 69 -30.07 1.26 -53.11
C PHE A 69 -28.82 2.11 -52.83
N GLU A 70 -28.86 2.85 -51.73
CA GLU A 70 -27.71 3.57 -51.15
C GLU A 70 -27.48 3.00 -49.74
N ARG A 71 -26.25 2.59 -49.43
CA ARG A 71 -25.91 1.94 -48.17
C ARG A 71 -25.01 2.83 -47.32
N PHE A 72 -25.28 2.85 -46.03
CA PHE A 72 -24.48 3.47 -44.99
C PHE A 72 -23.98 2.34 -44.07
N SER A 73 -22.74 1.93 -44.28
CA SER A 73 -22.11 0.81 -43.57
C SER A 73 -21.03 1.31 -42.61
N TYR A 74 -20.80 0.56 -41.54
CA TYR A 74 -19.80 0.86 -40.53
C TYR A 74 -18.38 0.79 -41.11
N ASP A 75 -17.66 1.88 -40.94
CA ASP A 75 -16.22 1.99 -41.20
C ASP A 75 -15.54 2.42 -39.89
N PRO A 76 -14.65 1.59 -39.30
CA PRO A 76 -13.97 1.93 -38.05
C PRO A 76 -13.03 3.14 -38.16
N THR A 77 -12.76 3.64 -39.37
CA THR A 77 -11.93 4.83 -39.61
C THR A 77 -12.72 6.12 -39.76
N ASP A 78 -14.05 6.03 -39.87
CA ASP A 78 -14.94 7.18 -40.03
C ASP A 78 -15.78 7.42 -38.76
N SER A 79 -15.37 8.42 -37.96
CA SER A 79 -16.11 8.81 -36.76
C SER A 79 -17.45 9.52 -37.04
N THR A 80 -17.77 9.77 -38.31
CA THR A 80 -19.04 10.36 -38.77
C THR A 80 -19.94 9.37 -39.51
N GLY A 81 -19.51 8.10 -39.62
CA GLY A 81 -20.26 6.98 -40.20
C GLY A 81 -21.21 6.34 -39.18
N ILE A 82 -21.92 5.25 -39.51
CA ILE A 82 -22.82 4.54 -38.57
C ILE A 82 -22.03 3.67 -37.57
N SER A 83 -22.48 3.50 -36.32
CA SER A 83 -21.72 2.76 -35.28
C SER A 83 -21.70 1.24 -35.44
N GLY A 84 -22.45 0.69 -36.39
CA GLY A 84 -22.57 -0.76 -36.58
C GLY A 84 -23.39 -1.13 -37.81
N ASN A 85 -23.13 -2.33 -38.34
CA ASN A 85 -23.82 -2.84 -39.53
C ASN A 85 -25.12 -3.60 -39.23
N HIS A 86 -25.39 -3.91 -37.97
CA HIS A 86 -26.63 -4.56 -37.55
C HIS A 86 -27.58 -3.49 -37.03
N VAL A 87 -28.46 -2.98 -37.88
CA VAL A 87 -29.46 -1.96 -37.53
C VAL A 87 -30.75 -2.63 -37.09
N GLU A 88 -31.15 -2.36 -35.85
CA GLU A 88 -32.32 -2.93 -35.20
C GLU A 88 -33.60 -2.13 -35.50
N THR A 89 -33.52 -0.81 -35.39
CA THR A 89 -34.67 0.08 -35.58
C THR A 89 -34.23 1.35 -36.28
N VAL A 90 -35.14 1.87 -37.12
CA VAL A 90 -35.01 3.16 -37.78
C VAL A 90 -36.27 3.95 -37.49
N LEU A 91 -36.12 5.17 -37.00
CA LEU A 91 -37.21 6.08 -36.68
C LEU A 91 -36.91 7.44 -37.32
N GLU A 92 -37.85 8.04 -38.03
CA GLU A 92 -37.75 9.45 -38.41
C GLU A 92 -38.36 10.34 -37.34
N ARG A 93 -37.66 11.41 -36.95
CA ARG A 93 -38.14 12.35 -35.93
C ARG A 93 -39.38 13.07 -36.44
N ALA A 94 -40.51 12.93 -35.75
CA ALA A 94 -41.77 13.52 -36.15
C ALA A 94 -41.72 15.06 -36.15
N SER A 95 -41.03 15.65 -35.17
CA SER A 95 -40.87 17.10 -35.05
C SER A 95 -39.84 17.69 -36.02
N GLN A 96 -38.97 16.86 -36.60
CA GLN A 96 -37.90 17.30 -37.50
C GLN A 96 -37.70 16.30 -38.66
N PRO A 97 -38.58 16.33 -39.69
CA PRO A 97 -38.42 15.51 -40.89
C PRO A 97 -37.02 15.69 -41.50
N GLY A 98 -36.42 14.60 -41.97
CA GLY A 98 -35.04 14.58 -42.44
C GLY A 98 -33.98 14.19 -41.40
N ILE A 99 -34.37 14.00 -40.13
CA ILE A 99 -33.50 13.42 -39.09
C ILE A 99 -33.97 12.00 -38.77
N LEU A 100 -33.06 11.04 -38.91
CA LEU A 100 -33.30 9.66 -38.52
C LEU A 100 -32.57 9.32 -37.23
N TRP A 101 -33.22 8.51 -36.41
CA TRP A 101 -32.65 7.84 -35.26
C TRP A 101 -32.54 6.36 -35.56
N VAL A 102 -31.32 5.84 -35.43
CA VAL A 102 -30.95 4.50 -35.88
C VAL A 102 -30.28 3.76 -34.74
N THR A 103 -30.85 2.63 -34.33
CA THR A 103 -30.26 1.80 -33.29
C THR A 103 -29.46 0.68 -33.92
N THR A 104 -28.29 0.39 -33.35
CA THR A 104 -27.42 -0.69 -33.81
C THR A 104 -27.18 -1.70 -32.71
N GLN A 105 -27.07 -2.98 -33.06
CA GLN A 105 -26.77 -4.03 -32.09
C GLN A 105 -25.35 -3.83 -31.54
N GLY A 106 -25.24 -3.49 -30.26
CA GLY A 106 -23.98 -3.26 -29.56
C GLY A 106 -23.32 -1.90 -29.81
N GLY A 107 -23.79 -1.11 -30.79
CA GLY A 107 -23.29 0.23 -31.10
C GLY A 107 -24.15 1.37 -30.57
N GLY A 108 -25.30 1.09 -29.94
CA GLY A 108 -26.13 2.10 -29.29
C GLY A 108 -27.03 2.87 -30.27
N LEU A 109 -27.25 4.16 -29.96
CA LEU A 109 -28.14 5.05 -30.68
C LEU A 109 -27.33 5.96 -31.63
N ASN A 110 -27.83 6.15 -32.85
CA ASN A 110 -27.23 7.02 -33.85
C ASN A 110 -28.24 8.06 -34.31
N ARG A 111 -27.82 9.32 -34.41
CA ARG A 111 -28.56 10.38 -35.10
C ARG A 111 -27.98 10.55 -36.49
N PHE A 112 -28.78 10.33 -37.53
CA PHE A 112 -28.42 10.53 -38.91
C PHE A 112 -29.15 11.74 -39.51
N ASP A 113 -28.39 12.62 -40.14
CA ASP A 113 -28.90 13.80 -40.81
C ASP A 113 -28.91 13.57 -42.33
N MET A 114 -30.11 13.55 -42.94
CA MET A 114 -30.26 13.23 -44.36
C MET A 114 -29.65 14.27 -45.30
N GLU A 115 -29.55 15.54 -44.87
CA GLU A 115 -29.01 16.62 -45.70
C GLU A 115 -27.48 16.55 -45.76
N THR A 116 -26.86 16.42 -44.59
CA THR A 116 -25.40 16.36 -44.47
C THR A 116 -24.83 14.96 -44.72
N ARG A 117 -25.67 13.92 -44.65
CA ARG A 117 -25.29 12.50 -44.69
C ARG A 117 -24.29 12.10 -43.60
N THR A 118 -24.41 12.67 -42.40
CA THR A 118 -23.51 12.38 -41.27
C THR A 118 -24.25 11.75 -40.10
N PHE A 119 -23.53 10.94 -39.32
CA PHE A 119 -24.01 10.32 -38.10
C PHE A 119 -23.36 10.95 -36.87
N ARG A 120 -24.11 10.95 -35.77
CA ARG A 120 -23.61 11.17 -34.41
C ARG A 120 -23.96 9.98 -33.53
N HIS A 121 -22.99 9.48 -32.78
CA HIS A 121 -23.11 8.30 -31.93
C HIS A 121 -23.41 8.65 -30.48
N PHE A 122 -24.22 7.80 -29.84
CA PHE A 122 -24.50 7.85 -28.41
C PHE A 122 -24.39 6.44 -27.82
N GLY A 123 -23.36 6.23 -27.00
CA GLY A 123 -23.03 4.96 -26.34
C GLY A 123 -22.76 5.15 -24.84
N PRO A 124 -21.93 4.28 -24.23
CA PRO A 124 -21.69 4.31 -22.78
C PRO A 124 -21.02 5.60 -22.30
N ALA A 125 -20.18 6.22 -23.14
CA ALA A 125 -19.52 7.49 -22.82
C ALA A 125 -20.53 8.65 -22.71
N GLU A 126 -21.62 8.58 -23.47
CA GLU A 126 -22.70 9.58 -23.49
C GLU A 126 -23.83 9.24 -22.50
N GLY A 127 -23.72 8.14 -21.74
CA GLY A 127 -24.69 7.75 -20.70
C GLY A 127 -25.63 6.60 -21.07
N LEU A 128 -25.52 6.05 -22.28
CA LEU A 128 -26.26 4.84 -22.68
C LEU A 128 -25.51 3.59 -22.22
N ALA A 129 -25.73 3.18 -20.96
CA ALA A 129 -25.02 2.06 -20.34
C ALA A 129 -25.25 0.70 -21.03
N ASN A 130 -26.37 0.53 -21.74
CA ASN A 130 -26.68 -0.67 -22.51
C ASN A 130 -26.86 -0.32 -23.99
N THR A 131 -25.93 -0.79 -24.83
CA THR A 131 -25.86 -0.41 -26.25
C THR A 131 -26.68 -1.31 -27.17
N THR A 132 -27.37 -2.32 -26.65
CA THR A 132 -28.30 -3.15 -27.44
C THR A 132 -29.71 -2.63 -27.21
N VAL A 133 -30.21 -1.86 -28.19
CA VAL A 133 -31.54 -1.26 -28.17
C VAL A 133 -32.47 -2.03 -29.10
N TYR A 134 -33.52 -2.62 -28.55
CA TYR A 134 -34.49 -3.48 -29.25
C TYR A 134 -35.67 -2.74 -29.84
N GLY A 135 -36.01 -1.60 -29.26
CA GLY A 135 -37.13 -0.79 -29.68
C GLY A 135 -36.87 0.68 -29.41
N LEU A 136 -37.38 1.52 -30.31
CA LEU A 136 -37.23 2.97 -30.25
C LEU A 136 -38.58 3.62 -30.58
N LEU A 137 -39.06 4.46 -29.68
CA LEU A 137 -40.29 5.24 -29.82
C LEU A 137 -40.00 6.71 -29.53
N GLU A 138 -40.73 7.61 -30.19
CA GLU A 138 -40.80 9.04 -29.84
C GLU A 138 -42.14 9.28 -29.12
N ASP A 139 -42.13 10.06 -28.05
CA ASP A 139 -43.35 10.51 -27.38
C ASP A 139 -43.89 11.84 -27.92
N ASP A 140 -45.03 12.28 -27.40
CA ASP A 140 -45.69 13.50 -27.88
C ASP A 140 -44.89 14.79 -27.57
N GLU A 141 -43.88 14.72 -26.70
CA GLU A 141 -42.98 15.84 -26.34
C GLU A 141 -41.65 15.79 -27.12
N GLY A 142 -41.44 14.76 -27.94
CA GLY A 142 -40.24 14.59 -28.75
C GLY A 142 -39.08 13.89 -28.03
N MET A 143 -39.33 13.30 -26.86
CA MET A 143 -38.36 12.46 -26.15
C MET A 143 -38.29 11.08 -26.79
N LEU A 144 -37.10 10.51 -26.83
CA LEU A 144 -36.91 9.15 -27.33
C LEU A 144 -36.93 8.14 -26.19
N TRP A 145 -37.64 7.04 -26.38
CA TRP A 145 -37.80 5.95 -25.44
C TRP A 145 -37.29 4.66 -26.04
N MET A 146 -36.39 4.00 -25.32
CA MET A 146 -35.63 2.85 -25.81
C MET A 146 -35.74 1.67 -24.85
N SER A 147 -36.01 0.48 -25.38
CA SER A 147 -35.94 -0.76 -24.61
C SER A 147 -34.60 -1.47 -24.85
N THR A 148 -34.00 -1.98 -23.77
CA THR A 148 -32.67 -2.61 -23.80
C THR A 148 -32.62 -3.87 -22.95
N ASN A 149 -31.44 -4.50 -22.78
CA ASN A 149 -31.20 -5.53 -21.76
C ASN A 149 -30.95 -4.96 -20.35
N GLY A 150 -31.00 -3.64 -20.19
CA GLY A 150 -30.73 -2.93 -18.94
C GLY A 150 -31.93 -2.12 -18.43
N GLY A 151 -33.14 -2.44 -18.91
CA GLY A 151 -34.35 -1.65 -18.66
C GLY A 151 -34.72 -0.72 -19.81
N ILE A 152 -35.48 0.32 -19.49
CA ILE A 152 -35.95 1.34 -20.43
C ILE A 152 -35.13 2.61 -20.25
N PHE A 153 -34.67 3.21 -21.34
CA PHE A 153 -33.98 4.50 -21.35
C PHE A 153 -34.86 5.56 -21.98
N SER A 154 -35.00 6.72 -21.34
CA SER A 154 -35.46 7.95 -22.00
C SER A 154 -34.27 8.80 -22.39
N PHE A 155 -34.32 9.43 -23.55
CA PHE A 155 -33.30 10.33 -24.06
C PHE A 155 -33.93 11.66 -24.46
N ASP A 156 -33.46 12.72 -23.81
CA ASP A 156 -33.78 14.09 -24.16
C ASP A 156 -32.86 14.53 -25.29
N VAL A 157 -33.45 14.85 -26.44
CA VAL A 157 -32.71 15.20 -27.64
C VAL A 157 -32.09 16.60 -27.56
N GLU A 158 -32.67 17.51 -26.78
CA GLU A 158 -32.22 18.90 -26.68
C GLU A 158 -31.06 19.03 -25.69
N THR A 159 -31.12 18.30 -24.57
CA THR A 159 -30.03 18.27 -23.57
C THR A 159 -29.03 17.14 -23.79
N GLU A 160 -29.36 16.18 -24.65
CA GLU A 160 -28.59 14.97 -24.93
C GLU A 160 -28.33 14.09 -23.70
N THR A 161 -29.29 14.06 -22.78
CA THR A 161 -29.18 13.30 -21.52
C THR A 161 -30.02 12.03 -21.54
N PHE A 162 -29.42 10.93 -21.11
CA PHE A 162 -30.10 9.66 -20.88
C PHE A 162 -30.59 9.54 -19.44
N ARG A 163 -31.74 8.90 -19.26
CA ARG A 163 -32.25 8.46 -17.96
C ARG A 163 -32.69 7.00 -18.05
N ASN A 164 -32.20 6.19 -17.12
CA ASN A 164 -32.49 4.76 -17.05
C ASN A 164 -33.59 4.45 -16.02
N TYR A 165 -34.56 3.63 -16.43
CA TYR A 165 -35.59 3.05 -15.60
C TYR A 165 -35.35 1.54 -15.51
N GLY A 166 -35.26 1.03 -14.28
CA GLY A 166 -35.05 -0.38 -13.96
C GLY A 166 -36.11 -0.94 -13.03
N THR A 167 -35.82 -2.07 -12.40
CA THR A 167 -36.74 -2.75 -11.46
C THR A 167 -37.12 -1.87 -10.27
N ASP A 168 -36.17 -1.06 -9.79
CA ASP A 168 -36.38 -0.13 -8.67
C ASP A 168 -37.32 1.02 -9.04
N ASP A 169 -37.54 1.27 -10.33
CA ASP A 169 -38.46 2.31 -10.83
C ASP A 169 -39.84 1.73 -11.22
N GLY A 170 -40.05 0.43 -10.95
CA GLY A 170 -41.32 -0.27 -11.17
C GLY A 170 -41.36 -1.17 -12.40
N LEU A 171 -40.25 -1.32 -13.14
CA LEU A 171 -40.16 -2.35 -14.18
C LEU A 171 -40.20 -3.75 -13.57
N ARG A 172 -40.80 -4.70 -14.29
CA ARG A 172 -40.88 -6.10 -13.85
C ARG A 172 -39.59 -6.86 -14.17
N GLU A 173 -39.08 -6.63 -15.37
CA GLU A 173 -37.87 -7.23 -15.91
C GLU A 173 -36.98 -6.14 -16.50
N LEU A 174 -35.69 -6.45 -16.68
CA LEU A 174 -34.73 -5.58 -17.36
C LEU A 174 -34.52 -5.96 -18.82
N GLU A 175 -34.90 -7.18 -19.21
CA GLU A 175 -34.68 -7.74 -20.54
C GLU A 175 -35.92 -7.57 -21.41
N PHE A 176 -35.76 -6.79 -22.49
CA PHE A 176 -36.80 -6.49 -23.46
C PHE A 176 -36.59 -7.25 -24.78
N MET A 177 -37.68 -7.50 -25.49
CA MET A 177 -37.66 -8.28 -26.73
C MET A 177 -37.58 -7.41 -27.99
N GLN A 178 -36.89 -7.92 -29.00
CA GLN A 178 -36.83 -7.33 -30.34
C GLN A 178 -38.23 -7.16 -30.93
N ASN A 179 -38.52 -6.01 -31.55
CA ASN A 179 -39.82 -5.67 -32.15
C ASN A 179 -41.02 -5.66 -31.16
N GLY A 180 -40.76 -5.83 -29.87
CA GLY A 180 -41.78 -5.74 -28.82
C GLY A 180 -42.03 -4.31 -28.39
N TYR A 181 -42.41 -3.41 -29.28
CA TYR A 181 -42.67 -2.02 -28.90
C TYR A 181 -43.75 -1.39 -29.78
N THR A 182 -44.58 -0.52 -29.21
CA THR A 182 -45.56 0.24 -29.97
C THR A 182 -46.09 1.44 -29.19
N THR A 183 -46.63 2.42 -29.91
CA THR A 183 -47.43 3.50 -29.32
C THR A 183 -48.91 3.12 -29.36
N GLY A 184 -49.66 3.47 -28.32
CA GLY A 184 -51.10 3.34 -28.28
C GLY A 184 -51.81 4.67 -28.08
N ARG A 185 -53.11 4.59 -27.77
CA ARG A 185 -53.96 5.78 -27.67
C ARG A 185 -53.55 6.68 -26.51
N GLY A 186 -53.53 7.99 -26.76
CA GLY A 186 -53.27 9.01 -25.74
C GLY A 186 -51.82 9.06 -25.26
N GLY A 187 -50.85 8.87 -26.16
CA GLY A 187 -49.42 8.94 -25.83
C GLY A 187 -48.93 7.80 -24.94
N MET A 188 -49.61 6.64 -24.99
CA MET A 188 -49.26 5.47 -24.20
C MET A 188 -48.14 4.69 -24.90
N LEU A 189 -47.04 4.44 -24.22
CA LEU A 189 -45.96 3.62 -24.76
C LEU A 189 -46.08 2.19 -24.24
N TYR A 190 -45.80 1.22 -25.10
CA TYR A 190 -45.80 -0.20 -24.79
C TYR A 190 -44.45 -0.79 -25.17
N PHE A 191 -43.84 -1.51 -24.23
CA PHE A 191 -42.61 -2.27 -24.44
C PHE A 191 -42.81 -3.70 -23.91
N GLY A 192 -42.54 -4.69 -24.74
CA GLY A 192 -42.63 -6.12 -24.44
C GLY A 192 -41.34 -6.62 -23.82
N ASP A 193 -41.45 -7.15 -22.61
CA ASP A 193 -40.37 -7.79 -21.89
C ASP A 193 -40.53 -9.32 -21.92
N VAL A 194 -39.49 -10.07 -21.51
CA VAL A 194 -39.50 -11.55 -21.51
C VAL A 194 -40.68 -12.16 -20.74
N SER A 195 -41.32 -11.41 -19.84
CA SER A 195 -42.39 -11.86 -18.95
C SER A 195 -43.76 -11.25 -19.29
N GLY A 196 -43.87 -10.34 -20.25
CA GLY A 196 -45.11 -9.64 -20.56
C GLY A 196 -44.94 -8.30 -21.29
N ILE A 197 -45.76 -7.32 -20.91
CA ILE A 197 -45.79 -5.98 -21.52
C ILE A 197 -45.78 -4.93 -20.41
N THR A 198 -44.79 -4.05 -20.46
CA THR A 198 -44.72 -2.82 -19.69
C THR A 198 -45.40 -1.70 -20.48
N ALA A 199 -46.33 -0.97 -19.83
CA ALA A 199 -47.02 0.17 -20.44
C ALA A 199 -47.02 1.37 -19.50
N PHE A 200 -46.59 2.53 -19.98
CA PHE A 200 -46.57 3.79 -19.20
C PHE A 200 -46.72 5.01 -20.12
N SER A 201 -47.22 6.10 -19.53
CA SER A 201 -47.51 7.35 -20.26
C SER A 201 -46.46 8.35 -19.82
N PRO A 202 -45.56 8.81 -20.72
CA PRO A 202 -44.49 9.73 -20.37
C PRO A 202 -44.97 10.97 -19.61
N SER A 203 -46.06 11.58 -20.07
CA SER A 203 -46.67 12.78 -19.46
C SER A 203 -47.25 12.57 -18.04
N ARG A 204 -47.36 11.33 -17.58
CA ARG A 204 -47.79 10.99 -16.21
C ARG A 204 -46.64 10.54 -15.31
N LEU A 205 -45.42 10.48 -15.81
CA LEU A 205 -44.26 10.19 -14.99
C LEU A 205 -43.98 11.40 -14.10
N ASN A 206 -44.13 11.20 -12.79
CA ASN A 206 -43.79 12.23 -11.82
C ASN A 206 -42.27 12.27 -11.68
N VAL A 207 -41.63 13.26 -12.30
CA VAL A 207 -40.23 13.61 -12.00
C VAL A 207 -40.21 14.28 -10.63
N ASN A 208 -39.42 13.75 -9.71
CA ASN A 208 -39.34 14.33 -8.38
C ASN A 208 -38.37 15.51 -8.43
N THR A 209 -38.91 16.73 -8.35
CA THR A 209 -38.12 17.96 -8.35
C THR A 209 -37.61 18.35 -6.97
N ALA A 210 -37.87 17.55 -5.93
CA ALA A 210 -37.36 17.83 -4.59
C ALA A 210 -35.89 17.43 -4.47
N ALA A 211 -35.04 18.44 -4.24
CA ALA A 211 -33.64 18.25 -3.90
C ALA A 211 -33.53 17.59 -2.51
N PRO A 212 -32.63 16.61 -2.31
CA PRO A 212 -32.49 15.90 -1.05
C PRO A 212 -31.78 16.75 0.00
N ASP A 213 -32.33 16.84 1.22
CA ASP A 213 -31.58 17.39 2.35
C ASP A 213 -30.45 16.45 2.75
N VAL A 214 -29.26 16.97 2.99
CA VAL A 214 -28.10 16.16 3.41
C VAL A 214 -28.01 16.13 4.93
N ALA A 215 -27.85 14.94 5.50
CA ALA A 215 -27.63 14.75 6.92
C ALA A 215 -26.37 13.93 7.17
N PHE A 216 -25.55 14.36 8.14
CA PHE A 216 -24.40 13.61 8.63
C PHE A 216 -24.87 12.53 9.62
N THR A 217 -24.40 11.29 9.44
CA THR A 217 -24.87 10.13 10.19
C THR A 217 -23.83 9.55 11.14
N ALA A 218 -22.55 9.65 10.79
CA ALA A 218 -21.46 9.20 11.66
C ALA A 218 -20.21 10.04 11.45
N LEU A 219 -19.43 10.21 12.52
CA LEU A 219 -18.12 10.86 12.51
C LEU A 219 -17.10 9.93 13.15
N ARG A 220 -15.94 9.77 12.51
CA ARG A 220 -14.80 9.02 13.05
C ARG A 220 -13.53 9.86 13.00
N VAL A 221 -12.71 9.79 14.03
CA VAL A 221 -11.35 10.37 14.09
C VAL A 221 -10.36 9.22 14.32
N ASP A 222 -9.35 9.09 13.47
CA ASP A 222 -8.42 7.94 13.40
C ASP A 222 -9.14 6.57 13.42
N GLY A 223 -10.24 6.48 12.67
CA GLY A 223 -11.07 5.27 12.57
C GLY A 223 -11.95 4.97 13.78
N ARG A 224 -11.92 5.78 14.85
CA ARG A 224 -12.74 5.61 16.05
C ARG A 224 -13.98 6.51 16.01
N PRO A 225 -15.19 6.00 16.33
CA PRO A 225 -16.40 6.80 16.32
C PRO A 225 -16.38 7.90 17.40
N VAL A 226 -16.78 9.11 17.02
CA VAL A 226 -16.88 10.29 17.91
C VAL A 226 -18.32 10.45 18.39
N ARG A 227 -18.50 10.67 19.69
CA ARG A 227 -19.81 10.93 20.30
C ARG A 227 -20.10 12.44 20.35
N ALA A 228 -21.37 12.80 20.16
CA ALA A 228 -21.86 14.16 20.37
C ALA A 228 -21.59 14.65 21.80
N GLY A 229 -21.16 15.90 21.94
CA GLY A 229 -20.82 16.50 23.23
C GLY A 229 -19.50 16.01 23.86
N SER A 230 -18.63 15.38 23.07
CA SER A 230 -17.25 15.08 23.48
C SER A 230 -16.33 16.27 23.27
N ASP A 231 -15.12 16.24 23.85
CA ASP A 231 -14.08 17.27 23.64
C ASP A 231 -13.71 17.48 22.15
N LEU A 232 -13.99 16.48 21.31
CA LEU A 232 -13.76 16.51 19.87
C LEU A 232 -14.94 17.09 19.08
N LEU A 233 -16.16 17.06 19.61
CA LEU A 233 -17.37 17.47 18.88
C LEU A 233 -18.29 18.28 19.78
N GLU A 234 -18.27 19.60 19.59
CA GLU A 234 -19.17 20.53 20.27
C GLU A 234 -20.55 20.50 19.58
N GLY A 235 -21.54 19.96 20.28
CA GLY A 235 -22.93 19.89 19.82
C GLY A 235 -23.31 18.55 19.18
N SER A 236 -24.46 18.57 18.49
CA SER A 236 -24.98 17.43 17.74
C SER A 236 -24.47 17.49 16.30
N LEU A 237 -24.08 16.34 15.75
CA LEU A 237 -23.63 16.22 14.35
C LEU A 237 -24.70 16.71 13.34
N ALA A 238 -25.99 16.68 13.74
CA ALA A 238 -27.11 17.16 12.93
C ALA A 238 -27.27 18.70 12.91
N ASP A 239 -26.75 19.42 13.92
CA ASP A 239 -27.00 20.85 14.13
C ASP A 239 -25.75 21.71 13.85
N SER A 240 -24.96 21.35 12.83
CA SER A 240 -23.74 22.07 12.43
C SER A 240 -22.65 22.09 13.52
N ALA A 241 -22.34 20.94 14.10
CA ALA A 241 -21.28 20.80 15.09
C ALA A 241 -19.90 21.22 14.53
N ALA A 242 -19.06 21.78 15.40
CA ALA A 242 -17.66 22.04 15.11
C ALA A 242 -16.81 20.87 15.62
N LEU A 243 -16.10 20.21 14.71
CA LEU A 243 -15.15 19.14 15.03
C LEU A 243 -13.79 19.75 15.37
N LYS A 244 -13.30 19.53 16.58
CA LYS A 244 -11.97 19.96 17.03
C LYS A 244 -11.05 18.75 17.09
N VAL A 245 -10.07 18.72 16.21
CA VAL A 245 -9.14 17.60 16.05
C VAL A 245 -7.76 17.97 16.62
N PRO A 246 -7.22 17.23 17.60
CA PRO A 246 -5.86 17.42 18.08
C PRO A 246 -4.84 17.14 16.97
N TYR A 247 -3.70 17.85 16.98
CA TYR A 247 -2.62 17.67 16.00
C TYR A 247 -2.20 16.22 15.77
N GLY A 248 -2.19 15.40 16.82
CA GLY A 248 -1.78 13.99 16.75
C GLY A 248 -2.84 13.02 16.22
N GLN A 249 -4.07 13.50 15.96
CA GLN A 249 -5.21 12.70 15.48
C GLN A 249 -5.82 13.32 14.21
N ASN A 250 -4.99 13.88 13.34
CA ASN A 250 -5.38 14.75 12.21
C ASN A 250 -6.01 14.02 11.00
N SER A 251 -6.64 12.86 11.23
CA SER A 251 -7.39 12.13 10.21
C SER A 251 -8.84 11.92 10.68
N PHE A 252 -9.80 12.24 9.83
CA PHE A 252 -11.22 12.05 10.13
C PHE A 252 -12.00 11.53 8.92
N SER A 253 -13.15 10.91 9.19
CA SER A 253 -14.12 10.52 8.17
C SER A 253 -15.54 10.80 8.63
N VAL A 254 -16.39 11.20 7.70
CA VAL A 254 -17.80 11.55 7.94
C VAL A 254 -18.67 10.76 7.00
N ASP A 255 -19.64 10.04 7.55
CA ASP A 255 -20.69 9.38 6.79
C ASP A 255 -21.89 10.33 6.66
N PHE A 256 -22.54 10.34 5.49
CA PHE A 256 -23.69 11.19 5.19
C PHE A 256 -24.78 10.47 4.38
N VAL A 257 -25.95 11.10 4.31
CA VAL A 257 -27.10 10.61 3.55
C VAL A 257 -27.93 11.76 3.00
N GLY A 258 -28.41 11.60 1.78
CA GLY A 258 -29.43 12.46 1.18
C GLY A 258 -30.80 11.92 1.56
N LEU A 259 -31.62 12.74 2.23
CA LEU A 259 -32.94 12.39 2.73
C LEU A 259 -33.95 12.36 1.58
N HIS A 260 -33.83 11.34 0.74
CA HIS A 260 -34.76 11.04 -0.34
C HIS A 260 -35.09 9.56 -0.32
N PHE A 261 -36.36 9.26 -0.07
CA PHE A 261 -36.81 7.91 0.29
C PHE A 261 -37.36 7.11 -0.89
N SER A 262 -37.57 7.72 -2.06
CA SER A 262 -38.15 6.97 -3.19
C SER A 262 -37.14 6.00 -3.79
N ASN A 263 -35.87 6.39 -3.91
CA ASN A 263 -34.79 5.49 -4.31
C ASN A 263 -33.43 5.94 -3.72
N PRO A 264 -33.15 5.64 -2.43
CA PRO A 264 -31.98 6.18 -1.72
C PRO A 264 -30.63 5.67 -2.24
N THR A 265 -30.59 4.56 -2.98
CA THR A 265 -29.36 3.99 -3.56
C THR A 265 -28.92 4.70 -4.83
N LYS A 266 -29.83 5.43 -5.50
CA LYS A 266 -29.55 6.20 -6.71
C LYS A 266 -29.24 7.69 -6.44
N ASN A 267 -29.17 8.11 -5.17
CA ASN A 267 -28.75 9.47 -4.83
C ASN A 267 -27.25 9.64 -5.13
N HIS A 268 -26.92 10.75 -5.77
CA HIS A 268 -25.54 11.14 -6.00
C HIS A 268 -25.07 12.09 -4.90
N TYR A 269 -23.79 12.04 -4.60
CA TYR A 269 -23.12 12.83 -3.58
C TYR A 269 -21.87 13.45 -4.15
N SER A 270 -21.57 14.66 -3.69
CA SER A 270 -20.34 15.38 -3.99
C SER A 270 -19.94 16.15 -2.74
N TYR A 271 -18.66 16.15 -2.41
CA TYR A 271 -18.13 16.80 -1.21
C TYR A 271 -16.85 17.58 -1.50
N LEU A 272 -16.58 18.55 -0.63
CA LEU A 272 -15.45 19.49 -0.72
C LEU A 272 -15.03 19.89 0.69
N LEU A 273 -13.74 19.87 0.99
CA LEU A 273 -13.19 20.46 2.22
C LEU A 273 -12.59 21.83 1.92
N ASP A 274 -13.36 22.89 2.18
CA ASP A 274 -12.91 24.27 2.01
C ASP A 274 -11.61 24.51 2.80
N GLY A 275 -10.59 25.01 2.11
CA GLY A 275 -9.25 25.26 2.67
C GLY A 275 -8.28 24.10 2.49
N TYR A 276 -8.71 22.99 1.87
CA TYR A 276 -7.85 21.85 1.52
C TYR A 276 -8.04 21.37 0.08
N ASP A 277 -9.29 21.23 -0.37
CA ASP A 277 -9.63 20.82 -1.75
C ASP A 277 -9.84 22.05 -2.67
N ASP A 278 -9.42 21.93 -3.93
CA ASP A 278 -9.60 22.99 -4.95
C ASP A 278 -10.95 22.88 -5.70
N GLU A 279 -11.45 21.65 -5.91
CA GLU A 279 -12.67 21.36 -6.66
C GLU A 279 -13.54 20.34 -5.93
N TRP A 280 -14.85 20.35 -6.22
CA TRP A 280 -15.78 19.36 -5.69
C TRP A 280 -15.42 17.96 -6.16
N SER A 281 -15.58 16.94 -5.31
CA SER A 281 -15.43 15.55 -5.73
C SER A 281 -16.42 15.20 -6.84
N GLU A 282 -16.01 14.31 -7.75
CA GLU A 282 -16.90 13.77 -8.78
C GLU A 282 -18.20 13.21 -8.18
N PRO A 283 -19.37 13.46 -8.79
CA PRO A 283 -20.63 12.88 -8.37
C PRO A 283 -20.53 11.36 -8.26
N SER A 284 -20.79 10.82 -7.07
CA SER A 284 -20.69 9.38 -6.83
C SER A 284 -21.77 8.88 -5.89
N PHE A 285 -21.92 7.56 -5.80
CA PHE A 285 -22.79 6.91 -4.81
C PHE A 285 -22.11 6.75 -3.45
N GLN A 286 -20.87 7.26 -3.28
CA GLN A 286 -20.14 7.14 -2.02
C GLN A 286 -20.76 8.05 -0.96
N ARG A 287 -20.91 7.49 0.24
CA ARG A 287 -21.59 8.13 1.38
C ARG A 287 -20.63 8.51 2.51
N THR A 288 -19.34 8.51 2.23
CA THR A 288 -18.29 8.78 3.21
C THR A 288 -17.25 9.69 2.59
N ALA A 289 -16.93 10.79 3.26
CA ALA A 289 -15.77 11.62 2.98
C ALA A 289 -14.68 11.32 4.01
N ALA A 290 -13.45 11.10 3.58
CA ALA A 290 -12.33 10.76 4.45
C ALA A 290 -11.10 11.60 4.12
N TYR A 291 -10.54 12.26 5.14
CA TYR A 291 -9.35 13.10 5.03
C TYR A 291 -8.29 12.61 6.00
N THR A 292 -7.06 12.53 5.55
CA THR A 292 -5.92 12.06 6.34
C THR A 292 -4.82 13.10 6.40
N ASN A 293 -4.11 13.14 7.53
CA ASN A 293 -2.94 13.98 7.73
C ASN A 293 -3.16 15.49 7.45
N LEU A 294 -4.29 16.04 7.89
CA LEU A 294 -4.60 17.45 7.65
C LEU A 294 -3.64 18.39 8.38
N PRO A 295 -3.24 19.52 7.74
CA PRO A 295 -2.43 20.53 8.40
C PRO A 295 -3.24 21.30 9.46
N PRO A 296 -2.59 21.93 10.46
CA PRO A 296 -3.28 22.80 11.41
C PRO A 296 -3.98 23.96 10.70
N GLY A 297 -5.26 24.17 10.99
CA GLY A 297 -6.09 25.15 10.30
C GLY A 297 -7.57 25.01 10.62
N GLU A 298 -8.35 25.92 10.04
CA GLU A 298 -9.80 25.91 10.05
C GLU A 298 -10.27 25.49 8.65
N PHE A 299 -11.13 24.48 8.59
CA PHE A 299 -11.68 23.92 7.36
C PHE A 299 -13.20 23.82 7.48
N THR A 300 -13.89 23.75 6.34
CA THR A 300 -15.34 23.48 6.31
C THR A 300 -15.62 22.37 5.30
N LEU A 301 -16.04 21.22 5.80
CA LEU A 301 -16.52 20.15 4.93
C LEU A 301 -17.92 20.53 4.44
N ARG A 302 -18.10 20.60 3.13
CA ARG A 302 -19.38 20.76 2.45
C ARG A 302 -19.75 19.47 1.75
N VAL A 303 -21.00 19.07 1.87
CA VAL A 303 -21.55 17.91 1.16
C VAL A 303 -22.86 18.31 0.52
N ARG A 304 -22.99 18.07 -0.78
CA ARG A 304 -24.23 18.23 -1.54
C ARG A 304 -24.70 16.88 -2.06
N SER A 305 -26.00 16.76 -2.30
CA SER A 305 -26.59 15.55 -2.86
C SER A 305 -27.58 15.88 -3.96
N ALA A 306 -27.64 15.02 -4.97
CA ALA A 306 -28.69 15.00 -5.96
C ALA A 306 -29.58 13.77 -5.75
N ASN A 307 -30.87 13.97 -6.00
CA ASN A 307 -31.82 12.87 -6.08
C ASN A 307 -31.53 12.00 -7.35
N PRO A 308 -32.23 10.87 -7.55
CA PRO A 308 -32.03 10.01 -8.71
C PRO A 308 -32.32 10.70 -10.06
N ASP A 309 -33.02 11.83 -10.02
CA ASP A 309 -33.41 12.63 -11.18
C ASP A 309 -32.40 13.75 -11.48
N GLY A 310 -31.28 13.83 -10.75
CA GLY A 310 -30.22 14.80 -10.97
C GLY A 310 -30.47 16.18 -10.36
N VAL A 311 -31.50 16.35 -9.52
CA VAL A 311 -31.79 17.62 -8.87
C VAL A 311 -30.89 17.79 -7.64
N TRP A 312 -29.90 18.68 -7.76
CA TRP A 312 -28.91 18.96 -6.72
C TRP A 312 -29.43 19.91 -5.65
N ASN A 313 -29.16 19.57 -4.38
CA ASN A 313 -29.24 20.49 -3.26
C ASN A 313 -27.91 21.23 -3.11
N GLU A 314 -27.77 22.38 -3.77
CA GLU A 314 -26.54 23.18 -3.73
C GLU A 314 -26.26 23.84 -2.37
N SER A 315 -27.29 24.02 -1.53
CA SER A 315 -27.08 24.45 -0.15
C SER A 315 -26.35 23.39 0.69
N GLY A 316 -26.61 22.11 0.42
CA GLY A 316 -25.93 20.98 1.06
C GLY A 316 -25.98 20.99 2.59
N ALA A 317 -25.04 20.28 3.20
CA ALA A 317 -24.74 20.30 4.62
C ALA A 317 -23.28 20.68 4.84
N THR A 318 -23.01 21.40 5.93
CA THR A 318 -21.66 21.88 6.27
C THR A 318 -21.24 21.44 7.66
N LEU A 319 -19.99 21.01 7.80
CA LEU A 319 -19.36 20.65 9.07
C LEU A 319 -18.06 21.46 9.23
N GLY A 320 -17.97 22.27 10.29
CA GLY A 320 -16.74 22.99 10.62
C GLY A 320 -15.71 22.03 11.21
N VAL A 321 -14.46 22.10 10.73
CA VAL A 321 -13.36 21.24 11.20
C VAL A 321 -12.15 22.09 11.55
N THR A 322 -11.75 22.06 12.81
CA THR A 322 -10.57 22.78 13.32
C THR A 322 -9.48 21.79 13.69
N VAL A 323 -8.33 21.84 13.02
CA VAL A 323 -7.14 21.05 13.39
C VAL A 323 -6.23 21.91 14.28
N LEU A 324 -6.10 21.54 15.55
CA LEU A 324 -5.33 22.31 16.53
C LEU A 324 -3.83 22.25 16.22
N PRO A 325 -3.09 23.38 16.38
CA PRO A 325 -1.65 23.38 16.21
C PRO A 325 -0.94 22.57 17.29
N PRO A 326 0.27 22.05 17.00
CA PRO A 326 1.05 21.34 17.99
C PRO A 326 1.45 22.26 19.16
N TRP A 327 1.60 21.69 20.36
CA TRP A 327 1.84 22.45 21.60
C TRP A 327 3.06 23.38 21.52
N TYR A 328 4.12 23.02 20.78
CA TYR A 328 5.34 23.82 20.64
C TYR A 328 5.17 25.05 19.72
N ARG A 329 4.03 25.21 19.05
CA ARG A 329 3.66 26.41 18.26
C ARG A 329 2.68 27.32 18.99
N THR A 330 2.43 27.08 20.29
CA THR A 330 1.54 27.91 21.10
C THR A 330 2.24 29.15 21.65
N THR A 331 1.49 30.21 21.93
CA THR A 331 2.03 31.47 22.48
C THR A 331 2.76 31.25 23.81
N TRP A 332 2.25 30.37 24.68
CA TRP A 332 2.92 30.06 25.95
C TRP A 332 4.23 29.30 25.75
N ALA A 333 4.32 28.42 24.73
CA ALA A 333 5.57 27.75 24.39
C ALA A 333 6.61 28.75 23.89
N TYR A 334 6.21 29.75 23.08
CA TYR A 334 7.11 30.85 22.69
C TYR A 334 7.56 31.70 23.89
N ILE A 335 6.68 31.96 24.86
CA ILE A 335 7.07 32.64 26.11
C ILE A 335 8.09 31.79 26.87
N LEU A 336 7.87 30.47 26.99
CA LEU A 336 8.82 29.56 27.63
C LEU A 336 10.17 29.54 26.90
N PHE A 337 10.19 29.48 25.57
CA PHE A 337 11.42 29.57 24.78
C PHE A 337 12.15 30.90 24.98
N ALA A 338 11.42 32.02 25.05
CA ALA A 338 12.00 33.33 25.34
C ALA A 338 12.61 33.39 26.75
N VAL A 339 11.95 32.79 27.75
CA VAL A 339 12.47 32.69 29.13
C VAL A 339 13.71 31.81 29.18
N LEU A 340 13.70 30.64 28.53
CA LEU A 340 14.85 29.74 28.47
C LEU A 340 16.03 30.39 27.73
N LEU A 341 15.77 31.10 26.64
CA LEU A 341 16.77 31.87 25.92
C LEU A 341 17.33 33.00 26.80
N GLY A 342 16.47 33.73 27.51
CA GLY A 342 16.89 34.75 28.47
C GLY A 342 17.73 34.17 29.61
N ALA A 343 17.36 33.01 30.15
CA ALA A 343 18.14 32.30 31.16
C ALA A 343 19.48 31.80 30.63
N ALA A 344 19.53 31.32 29.38
CA ALA A 344 20.76 30.91 28.71
C ALA A 344 21.70 32.10 28.46
N ILE A 345 21.17 33.24 27.98
CA ILE A 345 21.91 34.49 27.80
C ILE A 345 22.42 35.00 29.16
N PHE A 346 21.58 35.00 30.19
CA PHE A 346 21.97 35.40 31.55
C PHE A 346 23.03 34.45 32.13
N GLY A 347 22.88 33.14 31.92
CA GLY A 347 23.86 32.14 32.31
C GLY A 347 25.20 32.35 31.60
N ALA A 348 25.16 32.62 30.30
CA ALA A 348 26.32 32.92 29.48
C ALA A 348 27.00 34.25 29.89
N ASP A 349 26.24 35.33 30.11
CA ASP A 349 26.76 36.60 30.64
C ASP A 349 27.38 36.41 32.03
N ARG A 350 26.71 35.70 32.93
CA ARG A 350 27.24 35.44 34.28
C ARG A 350 28.49 34.56 34.24
N PHE A 351 28.55 33.60 33.33
CA PHE A 351 29.74 32.79 33.06
C PHE A 351 30.88 33.63 32.47
N GLN A 352 30.60 34.49 31.49
CA GLN A 352 31.57 35.40 30.89
C GLN A 352 32.09 36.42 31.90
N ARG A 353 31.23 37.04 32.72
CA ARG A 353 31.64 37.95 33.81
C ARG A 353 32.51 37.25 34.84
N ARG A 354 32.16 36.02 35.25
CA ARG A 354 33.01 35.20 36.12
C ARG A 354 34.36 34.88 35.48
N ARG A 355 34.39 34.62 34.17
CA ARG A 355 35.63 34.40 33.40
C ARG A 355 36.46 35.68 33.27
N LEU A 356 35.83 36.84 33.11
CA LEU A 356 36.47 38.15 33.00
C LEU A 356 37.08 38.58 34.34
N LEU A 357 36.33 38.43 35.43
CA LEU A 357 36.80 38.69 36.80
C LEU A 357 37.96 37.76 37.20
N LYS A 358 37.97 36.49 36.75
CA LYS A 358 39.14 35.60 36.91
C LYS A 358 40.36 36.10 36.14
N ARG A 359 40.18 36.68 34.95
CA ARG A 359 41.27 37.26 34.13
C ARG A 359 41.82 38.56 34.72
N GLU A 360 40.98 39.40 35.31
CA GLU A 360 41.41 40.63 36.00
C GLU A 360 42.19 40.31 37.27
N ARG A 361 41.74 39.31 38.06
CA ARG A 361 42.49 38.82 39.23
C ARG A 361 43.85 38.24 38.84
N ALA A 362 43.92 37.47 37.76
CA ALA A 362 45.18 36.94 37.24
C ALA A 362 46.15 38.04 36.74
N ARG A 363 45.64 39.17 36.22
CA ARG A 363 46.48 40.31 35.81
C ARG A 363 47.01 41.13 37.00
N ALA A 364 46.20 41.28 38.05
CA ALA A 364 46.65 41.91 39.29
C ALA A 364 47.72 41.07 40.01
N GLU A 365 47.56 39.74 40.01
CA GLU A 365 48.58 38.81 40.52
C GLU A 365 49.90 38.88 39.71
N LEU A 366 49.84 39.03 38.38
CA LEU A 366 51.03 39.15 37.52
C LEU A 366 51.89 40.40 37.81
N GLN A 367 51.29 41.55 38.16
CA GLN A 367 52.05 42.75 38.53
C GLN A 367 52.72 42.64 39.91
N GLU A 368 52.14 41.87 40.84
CA GLU A 368 52.74 41.60 42.16
C GLU A 368 53.89 40.56 42.05
N ILE A 369 53.81 39.66 41.07
CA ILE A 369 54.84 38.65 40.77
C ILE A 369 56.10 39.26 40.15
N GLU A 370 55.98 40.29 39.29
CA GLU A 370 57.14 40.95 38.65
C GLU A 370 58.04 41.68 39.66
N LEU A 371 57.45 42.29 40.70
CA LEU A 371 58.16 42.92 41.83
C LEU A 371 58.77 41.91 42.83
N ARG A 372 58.28 40.67 42.87
CA ARG A 372 58.84 39.58 43.69
C ARG A 372 59.89 38.75 42.95
N ALA A 373 59.94 38.82 41.62
CA ALA A 373 60.86 38.05 40.77
C ALA A 373 62.35 38.44 40.95
N GLU A 374 62.66 39.70 41.27
CA GLU A 374 64.04 40.12 41.58
C GLU A 374 64.54 39.60 42.94
N ALA A 375 63.64 39.26 43.86
CA ALA A 375 63.98 38.72 45.19
C ALA A 375 64.01 37.18 45.22
N ALA A 376 63.42 36.51 44.23
CA ALA A 376 63.20 35.07 44.19
C ALA A 376 64.31 34.25 43.48
N GLU A 377 65.35 34.89 42.92
CA GLU A 377 66.51 34.19 42.36
C GLU A 377 67.34 33.45 43.45
N SER A 378 67.18 33.85 44.72
CA SER A 378 67.82 33.22 45.88
C SER A 378 67.10 31.97 46.40
N GLU A 379 65.82 31.74 46.07
CA GLU A 379 65.01 30.65 46.67
C GLU A 379 64.79 29.46 45.71
N ALA A 380 65.39 29.53 44.52
CA ALA A 380 65.31 28.53 43.45
C ALA A 380 66.02 27.18 43.75
N LYS A 381 66.60 27.01 44.95
CA LYS A 381 67.19 25.73 45.39
C LYS A 381 66.29 24.86 46.29
N ALA A 382 65.10 25.34 46.68
CA ALA A 382 64.22 24.61 47.59
C ALA A 382 63.02 23.87 46.92
N LEU A 383 62.70 24.17 45.65
CA LEU A 383 61.50 23.65 44.96
C LEU A 383 61.78 22.48 43.98
N ALA A 384 62.68 21.57 44.34
CA ALA A 384 62.90 20.33 43.59
C ALA A 384 62.04 19.15 44.09
N ALA A 385 61.44 19.26 45.28
CA ALA A 385 60.74 18.16 45.94
C ALA A 385 59.22 18.11 45.69
N GLU A 386 58.59 19.16 45.15
CA GLU A 386 57.13 19.16 44.90
C GLU A 386 56.74 18.54 43.55
N ASN A 387 57.67 18.49 42.58
CA ASN A 387 57.39 18.01 41.22
C ASN A 387 57.26 16.49 41.07
N GLU A 388 57.69 15.68 42.05
CA GLU A 388 57.43 14.23 42.05
C GLU A 388 55.98 13.89 42.41
N ARG A 389 55.33 14.70 43.25
CA ARG A 389 53.97 14.42 43.73
C ARG A 389 52.90 14.59 42.65
N LYS A 390 53.14 15.44 41.64
CA LYS A 390 52.26 15.58 40.46
C LYS A 390 52.37 14.41 39.48
N LYS A 391 53.58 13.85 39.28
CA LYS A 391 53.79 12.71 38.37
C LYS A 391 53.11 11.42 38.83
N ASN A 392 53.02 11.17 40.14
CA ASN A 392 52.33 9.98 40.67
C ASN A 392 50.80 10.05 40.56
N ILE A 393 50.21 11.25 40.54
CA ILE A 393 48.76 11.44 40.33
C ILE A 393 48.39 11.26 38.86
N GLU A 394 49.23 11.73 37.93
CA GLU A 394 49.04 11.51 36.48
C GLU A 394 49.07 10.02 36.14
N ARG A 395 50.05 9.26 36.66
CA ARG A 395 50.16 7.81 36.41
C ARG A 395 48.96 7.02 36.94
N LEU A 396 48.39 7.39 38.09
CA LEU A 396 47.18 6.76 38.63
C LEU A 396 45.91 7.08 37.84
N SER A 397 45.84 8.27 37.23
CA SER A 397 44.74 8.65 36.35
C SER A 397 44.75 7.84 35.06
N ASP A 398 45.93 7.63 34.46
CA ASP A 398 46.07 6.85 33.22
C ASP A 398 45.69 5.37 33.44
N ILE A 399 46.16 4.77 34.54
CA ILE A 399 45.77 3.40 34.96
C ILE A 399 44.26 3.29 35.18
N GLY A 400 43.64 4.30 35.81
CA GLY A 400 42.18 4.34 36.01
C GLY A 400 41.41 4.39 34.68
N GLN A 401 41.89 5.13 33.69
CA GLN A 401 41.29 5.17 32.35
C GLN A 401 41.41 3.83 31.62
N GLU A 402 42.58 3.18 31.70
CA GLU A 402 42.79 1.87 31.08
C GLU A 402 41.89 0.78 31.68
N ILE A 403 41.68 0.78 33.00
CA ILE A 403 40.82 -0.22 33.66
C ILE A 403 39.35 0.05 33.34
N THR A 404 38.90 1.32 33.40
CA THR A 404 37.49 1.69 33.17
C THR A 404 37.03 1.61 31.70
N ALA A 405 37.97 1.60 30.75
CA ALA A 405 37.68 1.41 29.32
C ALA A 405 37.42 -0.05 28.91
N SER A 406 37.74 -1.02 29.76
CA SER A 406 37.51 -2.44 29.50
C SER A 406 36.03 -2.80 29.67
N LEU A 407 35.48 -3.60 28.75
CA LEU A 407 34.04 -3.94 28.69
C LEU A 407 33.71 -5.38 29.10
N ASP A 408 34.72 -6.18 29.45
CA ASP A 408 34.60 -7.56 29.89
C ASP A 408 35.40 -7.80 31.19
N PHE A 409 34.96 -8.78 31.99
CA PHE A 409 35.54 -9.00 33.32
C PHE A 409 36.96 -9.56 33.28
N GLU A 410 37.30 -10.40 32.31
CA GLU A 410 38.62 -11.01 32.24
C GLU A 410 39.70 -9.94 31.97
N THR A 411 39.45 -9.07 30.99
CA THR A 411 40.36 -7.97 30.65
C THR A 411 40.48 -6.95 31.79
N ILE A 412 39.39 -6.69 32.55
CA ILE A 412 39.46 -5.82 33.74
C ILE A 412 40.40 -6.43 34.77
N PHE A 413 40.20 -7.70 35.12
CA PHE A 413 40.96 -8.34 36.20
C PHE A 413 42.45 -8.53 35.83
N ASP A 414 42.75 -8.87 34.59
CA ASP A 414 44.14 -8.97 34.12
C ASP A 414 44.88 -7.63 34.19
N ARG A 415 44.23 -6.53 33.79
CA ARG A 415 44.82 -5.18 33.87
C ARG A 415 45.04 -4.74 35.32
N VAL A 416 44.08 -5.03 36.19
CA VAL A 416 44.18 -4.70 37.61
C VAL A 416 45.34 -5.47 38.24
N TYR A 417 45.52 -6.75 37.91
CA TYR A 417 46.65 -7.56 38.36
C TYR A 417 48.01 -6.97 37.93
N VAL A 418 48.17 -6.65 36.64
CA VAL A 418 49.42 -6.09 36.09
C VAL A 418 49.80 -4.79 36.82
N HIS A 419 48.85 -3.85 36.93
CA HIS A 419 49.10 -2.55 37.54
C HIS A 419 49.33 -2.62 39.05
N ILE A 420 48.69 -3.56 39.76
CA ILE A 420 48.93 -3.78 41.19
C ILE A 420 50.33 -4.33 41.42
N ASN A 421 50.79 -5.30 40.62
CA ASN A 421 52.14 -5.85 40.74
C ASN A 421 53.25 -4.86 40.33
N GLU A 422 52.97 -3.89 39.46
CA GLU A 422 53.93 -2.83 39.13
C GLU A 422 54.11 -1.81 40.26
N LEU A 423 53.06 -1.57 41.05
CA LEU A 423 53.03 -0.50 42.05
C LEU A 423 53.22 -1.02 43.49
N THR A 424 52.89 -2.28 43.75
CA THR A 424 52.97 -2.93 45.06
C THR A 424 53.50 -4.36 44.89
N ASP A 425 54.37 -4.79 45.79
CA ASP A 425 54.84 -6.18 45.82
C ASP A 425 53.71 -7.07 46.39
N ALA A 426 52.95 -7.72 45.51
CA ALA A 426 51.82 -8.56 45.85
C ALA A 426 52.04 -10.01 45.37
N PRO A 427 52.79 -10.82 46.14
CA PRO A 427 53.04 -12.23 45.81
C PRO A 427 51.75 -13.02 45.59
N ILE A 428 50.66 -12.70 46.28
CA ILE A 428 49.34 -13.26 46.01
C ILE A 428 48.38 -12.14 45.63
N PHE A 429 47.64 -12.32 44.55
CA PHE A 429 46.57 -11.44 44.11
C PHE A 429 45.31 -12.25 43.81
N GLY A 430 44.13 -11.73 44.12
CA GLY A 430 42.89 -12.38 43.72
C GLY A 430 41.71 -11.42 43.61
N VAL A 431 40.80 -11.72 42.68
CA VAL A 431 39.53 -11.03 42.53
C VAL A 431 38.39 -12.04 42.66
N GLY A 432 37.56 -11.84 43.68
CA GLY A 432 36.36 -12.63 43.93
C GLY A 432 35.12 -11.85 43.50
N VAL A 433 34.31 -12.41 42.61
CA VAL A 433 33.03 -11.82 42.19
C VAL A 433 31.92 -12.28 43.12
N TRP A 434 31.17 -11.34 43.70
CA TRP A 434 30.06 -11.66 44.58
C TRP A 434 28.84 -12.13 43.77
N ARG A 435 28.30 -13.30 44.12
CA ARG A 435 27.09 -13.87 43.52
C ARG A 435 26.00 -13.93 44.59
N SER A 436 25.24 -12.84 44.71
CA SER A 436 24.15 -12.71 45.68
C SER A 436 23.02 -13.74 45.46
N ASP A 437 22.82 -14.19 44.23
CA ASP A 437 21.86 -15.22 43.84
C ASP A 437 22.20 -16.62 44.38
N ARG A 438 23.49 -16.91 44.54
CA ARG A 438 24.01 -18.21 45.00
C ARG A 438 24.71 -18.16 46.36
N ASN A 439 24.78 -16.99 46.99
CA ASN A 439 25.45 -16.74 48.27
C ASN A 439 26.92 -17.20 48.30
N GLN A 440 27.66 -16.95 47.21
CA GLN A 440 29.04 -17.42 47.03
C GLN A 440 29.93 -16.34 46.42
N ILE A 441 31.23 -16.42 46.69
CA ILE A 441 32.27 -15.59 46.08
C ILE A 441 33.02 -16.46 45.05
N ASP A 442 32.98 -16.05 43.78
CA ASP A 442 33.57 -16.77 42.64
C ASP A 442 34.94 -16.18 42.29
N TYR A 443 36.02 -16.92 42.58
CA TYR A 443 37.39 -16.53 42.27
C TYR A 443 37.82 -17.13 40.93
N ARG A 444 37.67 -16.35 39.87
CA ARG A 444 38.06 -16.74 38.50
C ARG A 444 39.49 -16.32 38.14
N LEU A 445 40.02 -15.33 38.85
CA LEU A 445 41.39 -14.87 38.71
C LEU A 445 42.00 -14.74 40.10
N ALA A 446 42.86 -15.69 40.46
CA ALA A 446 43.75 -15.60 41.60
C ALA A 446 45.14 -16.08 41.16
N MET A 447 46.18 -15.41 41.64
CA MET A 447 47.57 -15.64 41.26
C MET A 447 48.47 -15.69 42.50
N GLU A 448 49.47 -16.55 42.49
CA GLU A 448 50.57 -16.63 43.46
C GLU A 448 51.91 -16.65 42.70
N GLU A 449 52.74 -15.62 42.89
CA GLU A 449 54.03 -15.42 42.22
C GLU A 449 53.97 -15.62 40.69
N GLY A 450 52.89 -15.12 40.07
CA GLY A 450 52.65 -15.25 38.63
C GLY A 450 52.04 -16.58 38.19
N LYS A 451 51.74 -17.50 39.11
CA LYS A 451 51.06 -18.77 38.83
C LYS A 451 49.58 -18.67 39.17
N LYS A 452 48.70 -19.20 38.33
CA LYS A 452 47.26 -19.12 38.51
C LYS A 452 46.74 -20.22 39.44
N TYR A 453 45.77 -19.88 40.28
CA TYR A 453 44.98 -20.85 41.02
C TYR A 453 43.93 -21.47 40.11
N GLU A 454 43.60 -22.75 40.33
CA GLU A 454 42.40 -23.36 39.74
C GLU A 454 41.15 -22.56 40.18
N PRO A 455 40.20 -22.25 39.29
CA PRO A 455 39.00 -21.50 39.65
C PRO A 455 38.26 -22.15 40.82
N TYR A 456 38.01 -21.38 41.87
CA TYR A 456 37.38 -21.87 43.09
C TYR A 456 36.29 -20.91 43.58
N THR A 457 35.41 -21.43 44.44
CA THR A 457 34.35 -20.64 45.06
C THR A 457 34.47 -20.71 46.57
N ARG A 458 34.07 -19.63 47.25
CA ARG A 458 33.94 -19.60 48.71
C ARG A 458 32.47 -19.42 49.07
N ASP A 459 31.96 -20.30 49.93
CA ASP A 459 30.60 -20.20 50.47
C ASP A 459 30.55 -19.07 51.51
N ALA A 460 29.69 -18.07 51.28
CA ALA A 460 29.53 -16.94 52.19
C ALA A 460 28.53 -17.19 53.32
N SER A 461 27.97 -18.40 53.40
CA SER A 461 27.22 -18.89 54.56
C SER A 461 28.15 -19.09 55.76
N ASP A 462 29.42 -19.42 55.51
CA ASP A 462 30.47 -19.43 56.52
C ASP A 462 31.03 -18.01 56.72
N LYS A 463 30.69 -17.42 57.87
CA LYS A 463 31.08 -16.05 58.25
C LYS A 463 32.53 -15.95 58.71
N ASN A 464 33.18 -17.07 59.01
CA ASN A 464 34.53 -17.10 59.54
C ASN A 464 35.59 -17.01 58.42
N GLN A 465 35.43 -16.04 57.50
CA GLN A 465 36.31 -15.84 56.34
C GLN A 465 36.54 -14.35 56.08
N PHE A 466 37.79 -13.93 55.89
CA PHE A 466 38.15 -12.55 55.58
C PHE A 466 37.39 -11.93 54.39
N PRO A 467 37.25 -12.59 53.21
CA PRO A 467 36.52 -12.00 52.10
C PRO A 467 35.01 -11.87 52.38
N VAL A 468 34.43 -12.74 53.22
CA VAL A 468 33.01 -12.66 53.62
C VAL A 468 32.82 -11.48 54.57
N TRP A 469 33.69 -11.33 55.57
CA TRP A 469 33.67 -10.19 56.48
C TRP A 469 33.81 -8.86 55.72
N CYS A 470 34.75 -8.78 54.78
CA CYS A 470 34.99 -7.62 53.93
C CYS A 470 33.74 -7.18 53.14
N ILE A 471 33.03 -8.14 52.53
CA ILE A 471 31.81 -7.88 51.76
C ILE A 471 30.65 -7.46 52.68
N GLU A 472 30.47 -8.12 53.83
CA GLU A 472 29.35 -7.82 54.75
C GLU A 472 29.48 -6.44 55.40
N HIS A 473 30.68 -6.06 55.80
CA HIS A 473 30.94 -4.79 56.48
C HIS A 473 31.21 -3.66 55.49
N LYS A 474 31.46 -3.97 54.21
CA LYS A 474 31.88 -3.01 53.18
C LYS A 474 33.13 -2.22 53.60
N GLU A 475 34.00 -2.87 54.38
CA GLU A 475 35.21 -2.29 54.93
C GLU A 475 36.43 -3.12 54.57
N ALA A 476 37.59 -2.46 54.51
CA ALA A 476 38.85 -3.11 54.19
C ALA A 476 39.30 -4.01 55.34
N VAL A 477 39.69 -5.25 55.05
CA VAL A 477 40.47 -6.07 55.99
C VAL A 477 41.93 -5.75 55.74
N PHE A 478 42.61 -5.17 56.72
CA PHE A 478 44.04 -4.86 56.65
C PHE A 478 44.76 -5.53 57.81
N ILE A 479 45.70 -6.42 57.48
CA ILE A 479 46.44 -7.28 58.41
C ILE A 479 47.91 -7.27 58.02
N ASN A 480 48.79 -6.89 58.96
CA ASN A 480 50.23 -6.92 58.76
C ASN A 480 50.89 -8.11 59.45
N ASP A 481 50.29 -8.65 60.51
CA ASP A 481 50.67 -9.92 61.12
C ASP A 481 49.43 -10.79 61.35
N VAL A 482 49.18 -11.71 60.42
CA VAL A 482 47.97 -12.55 60.44
C VAL A 482 47.86 -13.43 61.69
N GLU A 483 48.96 -13.81 62.32
CA GLU A 483 48.94 -14.67 63.51
C GLU A 483 48.39 -13.95 64.75
N THR A 484 48.52 -12.62 64.79
CA THR A 484 48.09 -11.79 65.94
C THR A 484 46.83 -10.98 65.64
N GLU A 485 46.61 -10.61 64.38
CA GLU A 485 45.57 -9.67 64.00
C GLU A 485 44.31 -10.32 63.40
N TYR A 486 44.32 -11.62 63.07
CA TYR A 486 43.14 -12.31 62.48
C TYR A 486 41.87 -12.16 63.34
N SER A 487 42.03 -12.21 64.66
CA SER A 487 40.97 -12.12 65.67
C SER A 487 40.17 -10.81 65.63
N LYS A 488 40.67 -9.79 64.91
CA LYS A 488 39.94 -8.54 64.66
C LYS A 488 38.76 -8.74 63.71
N TYR A 489 38.79 -9.76 62.87
CA TYR A 489 37.84 -9.96 61.77
C TYR A 489 37.16 -11.33 61.79
N ILE A 490 37.85 -12.39 62.24
CA ILE A 490 37.34 -13.76 62.25
C ILE A 490 37.69 -14.50 63.56
N ASP A 491 36.89 -15.48 63.95
CA ASP A 491 37.01 -16.19 65.24
C ASP A 491 38.17 -17.20 65.25
N SER A 492 38.44 -17.83 64.11
CA SER A 492 39.58 -18.75 63.95
C SER A 492 40.16 -18.69 62.55
N TYR A 493 41.48 -18.87 62.44
CA TYR A 493 42.18 -18.80 61.16
C TYR A 493 42.93 -20.11 60.90
N ASP A 494 42.26 -21.02 60.18
CA ASP A 494 42.81 -22.27 59.66
C ASP A 494 42.83 -22.19 58.12
N GLU A 495 43.98 -21.80 57.57
CA GLU A 495 44.14 -21.73 56.12
C GLU A 495 44.71 -23.06 55.59
N GLN A 496 43.83 -23.83 54.97
CA GLN A 496 44.22 -25.01 54.20
C GLN A 496 44.74 -24.53 52.85
N GLY A 497 45.98 -24.90 52.51
CA GLY A 497 46.59 -24.49 51.24
C GLY A 497 45.75 -24.96 50.04
N ALA A 498 45.48 -24.04 49.11
CA ALA A 498 44.77 -24.34 47.87
C ALA A 498 45.77 -24.86 46.81
N THR A 499 45.27 -25.61 45.84
CA THR A 499 46.09 -26.15 44.76
C THR A 499 46.21 -25.14 43.62
N LEU A 500 47.44 -24.85 43.21
CA LEU A 500 47.75 -24.07 42.02
C LEU A 500 47.58 -24.94 40.76
N GLU A 501 47.34 -24.34 39.59
CA GLU A 501 47.13 -25.09 38.33
C GLU A 501 48.32 -26.00 37.97
N ASP A 502 49.52 -25.72 38.48
CA ASP A 502 50.74 -26.53 38.28
C ASP A 502 50.88 -27.71 39.26
N GLY A 503 49.88 -27.93 40.13
CA GLY A 503 49.85 -29.01 41.12
C GLY A 503 50.60 -28.72 42.41
N THR A 504 51.19 -27.53 42.58
CA THR A 504 51.80 -27.12 43.86
C THR A 504 50.76 -26.60 44.85
N THR A 505 51.07 -26.66 46.15
CA THR A 505 50.17 -26.18 47.22
C THR A 505 50.54 -24.75 47.60
N SER A 506 49.53 -23.89 47.73
CA SER A 506 49.70 -22.48 48.08
C SER A 506 50.39 -22.31 49.44
N ARG A 507 51.21 -21.26 49.54
CA ARG A 507 51.86 -20.89 50.80
C ARG A 507 50.94 -20.03 51.66
N ARG A 508 51.14 -20.12 52.97
CA ARG A 508 50.37 -19.34 53.94
C ARG A 508 50.85 -17.86 53.95
N PRO A 509 50.01 -16.87 53.59
CA PRO A 509 50.32 -15.46 53.76
C PRO A 509 50.58 -15.11 55.23
N GLN A 510 51.40 -14.08 55.44
CA GLN A 510 51.68 -13.50 56.76
C GLN A 510 51.09 -12.09 56.92
N SER A 511 50.87 -11.40 55.80
CA SER A 511 50.14 -10.13 55.72
C SER A 511 49.19 -10.13 54.53
N LEU A 512 48.03 -9.48 54.68
CA LEU A 512 46.99 -9.48 53.67
C LEU A 512 46.10 -8.23 53.73
N ILE A 513 45.59 -7.85 52.56
CA ILE A 513 44.57 -6.83 52.37
C ILE A 513 43.41 -7.46 51.60
N TYR A 514 42.18 -7.29 52.10
CA TYR A 514 40.97 -7.44 51.30
C TYR A 514 40.27 -6.08 51.17
N LEU A 515 39.80 -5.76 49.96
CA LEU A 515 39.07 -4.53 49.66
C LEU A 515 37.76 -4.84 48.96
N PRO A 516 36.64 -4.27 49.42
CA PRO A 516 35.35 -4.49 48.80
C PRO A 516 35.28 -3.71 47.48
N LEU A 517 34.74 -4.35 46.46
CA LEU A 517 34.37 -3.70 45.21
C LEU A 517 32.94 -3.21 45.33
N VAL A 518 32.73 -1.89 45.43
CA VAL A 518 31.41 -1.30 45.69
C VAL A 518 31.05 -0.34 44.56
N SER A 519 29.87 -0.53 43.97
CA SER A 519 29.26 0.43 43.05
C SER A 519 27.83 0.73 43.48
N LYS A 520 27.44 2.01 43.55
CA LYS A 520 26.08 2.46 43.90
C LYS A 520 25.48 1.74 45.11
N ASP A 521 26.26 1.64 46.18
CA ASP A 521 25.93 0.95 47.43
C ASP A 521 25.78 -0.58 47.37
N GLU A 522 25.98 -1.21 46.22
CA GLU A 522 26.03 -2.68 46.06
C GLU A 522 27.47 -3.19 46.03
N VAL A 523 27.71 -4.33 46.67
CA VAL A 523 29.02 -4.99 46.65
C VAL A 523 29.08 -5.93 45.45
N LEU A 524 29.97 -5.64 44.51
CA LEU A 524 30.20 -6.43 43.30
C LEU A 524 31.16 -7.60 43.55
N GLY A 525 31.96 -7.52 44.61
CA GLY A 525 32.99 -8.50 44.91
C GLY A 525 34.04 -8.00 45.87
N VAL A 526 35.21 -8.62 45.84
CA VAL A 526 36.36 -8.31 46.69
C VAL A 526 37.67 -8.48 45.91
N ILE A 527 38.64 -7.61 46.15
CA ILE A 527 40.02 -7.76 45.69
C ILE A 527 40.90 -8.08 46.89
N THR A 528 41.88 -8.95 46.71
CA THR A 528 42.89 -9.24 47.73
C THR A 528 44.31 -9.15 47.18
N VAL A 529 45.20 -8.63 48.01
CA VAL A 529 46.65 -8.75 47.87
C VAL A 529 47.23 -9.32 49.15
N GLN A 530 48.20 -10.23 49.04
CA GLN A 530 48.79 -10.89 50.21
C GLN A 530 50.28 -11.15 49.99
N SER A 531 51.02 -11.21 51.10
CA SER A 531 52.46 -11.44 51.12
C SER A 531 52.83 -12.49 52.15
N PHE A 532 53.91 -13.20 51.89
CA PHE A 532 54.50 -14.19 52.81
C PHE A 532 55.33 -13.55 53.93
N GLU A 533 55.50 -12.23 53.91
CA GLU A 533 56.21 -11.49 54.94
C GLU A 533 55.26 -10.74 55.87
N LYS A 534 55.63 -10.62 57.14
CA LYS A 534 54.93 -9.76 58.10
C LYS A 534 55.27 -8.29 57.82
N ASN A 535 54.30 -7.40 57.99
CA ASN A 535 54.44 -5.95 57.76
C ASN A 535 54.80 -5.56 56.31
N ALA A 536 54.39 -6.36 55.33
CA ALA A 536 54.70 -6.09 53.93
C ALA A 536 53.97 -4.85 53.38
N TYR A 537 52.85 -4.45 53.98
CA TYR A 537 51.98 -3.40 53.44
C TYR A 537 51.91 -2.17 54.36
N THR A 538 52.01 -1.00 53.74
CA THR A 538 51.89 0.30 54.40
C THR A 538 50.49 0.89 54.24
N GLN A 539 50.19 1.95 55.01
CA GLN A 539 48.96 2.71 54.85
C GLN A 539 48.85 3.37 53.46
N ASN A 540 49.97 3.66 52.81
CA ASN A 540 49.98 4.20 51.45
C ASN A 540 49.56 3.14 50.43
N ASP A 541 50.01 1.90 50.60
CA ASP A 541 49.61 0.77 49.74
C ASP A 541 48.12 0.51 49.86
N LEU A 542 47.57 0.56 51.09
CA LEU A 542 46.13 0.46 51.30
C LEU A 542 45.34 1.58 50.59
N ASN A 543 45.83 2.82 50.61
CA ASN A 543 45.17 3.96 49.94
C ASN A 543 45.24 3.85 48.41
N LEU A 544 46.37 3.36 47.89
CA LEU A 544 46.56 3.08 46.47
C LEU A 544 45.60 1.97 46.00
N LEU A 545 45.57 0.85 46.71
CA LEU A 545 44.71 -0.28 46.40
C LEU A 545 43.23 0.07 46.53
N LYS A 546 42.83 0.93 47.48
CA LYS A 546 41.46 1.49 47.55
C LYS A 546 41.08 2.25 46.27
N THR A 547 42.04 2.99 45.70
CA THR A 547 41.83 3.72 44.44
C THR A 547 41.66 2.75 43.27
N MET A 548 42.49 1.70 43.20
CA MET A 548 42.39 0.63 42.19
C MET A 548 41.07 -0.16 42.31
N ALA A 549 40.63 -0.45 43.53
CA ALA A 549 39.36 -1.10 43.82
C ALA A 549 38.17 -0.22 43.36
N ALA A 550 38.25 1.10 43.55
CA ALA A 550 37.23 2.03 43.05
C ALA A 550 37.15 2.03 41.52
N TYR A 551 38.30 2.10 40.82
CA TYR A 551 38.32 2.01 39.35
C TYR A 551 37.80 0.67 38.84
N SER A 552 38.19 -0.43 39.49
CA SER A 552 37.72 -1.78 39.16
C SER A 552 36.20 -1.90 39.35
N SER A 553 35.65 -1.30 40.41
CA SER A 553 34.20 -1.29 40.68
C SER A 553 33.42 -0.57 39.59
N VAL A 554 33.91 0.59 39.14
CA VAL A 554 33.31 1.36 38.03
C VAL A 554 33.39 0.59 36.72
N ALA A 555 34.55 -0.02 36.42
CA ALA A 555 34.74 -0.82 35.21
C ALA A 555 33.80 -2.04 35.18
N MET A 556 33.63 -2.71 36.32
CA MET A 556 32.72 -3.85 36.43
C MET A 556 31.25 -3.46 36.26
N ASP A 557 30.82 -2.31 36.80
CA ASP A 557 29.46 -1.80 36.61
C ASP A 557 29.21 -1.45 35.13
N ASN A 558 30.18 -0.83 34.45
CA ASN A 558 30.13 -0.56 33.02
C ASN A 558 30.03 -1.84 32.18
N ALA A 559 30.86 -2.85 32.47
CA ALA A 559 30.83 -4.14 31.78
C ALA A 559 29.50 -4.89 31.97
N ASN A 560 28.88 -4.77 33.16
CA ASN A 560 27.54 -5.31 33.42
C ASN A 560 26.45 -4.56 32.63
N ALA A 561 26.50 -3.23 32.62
CA ALA A 561 25.56 -2.41 31.88
C ALA A 561 25.63 -2.69 30.37
N TYR A 562 26.84 -2.84 29.82
CA TYR A 562 27.05 -3.16 28.41
C TYR A 562 26.48 -4.52 28.03
N ARG A 563 26.68 -5.56 28.86
CA ARG A 563 26.08 -6.89 28.65
C ARG A 563 24.54 -6.84 28.64
N LYS A 564 23.93 -6.10 29.57
CA LYS A 564 22.47 -5.95 29.65
C LYS A 564 21.90 -5.19 28.45
N LEU A 565 22.61 -4.17 27.96
CA LEU A 565 22.21 -3.43 26.76
C LEU A 565 22.17 -4.35 25.53
N ASN A 566 23.21 -5.16 25.31
CA ASN A 566 23.26 -6.07 24.17
C ASN A 566 22.15 -7.12 24.20
N SER A 567 21.83 -7.70 25.37
CA SER A 567 20.70 -8.65 25.47
C SER A 567 19.35 -7.99 25.13
N THR A 568 19.12 -6.75 25.57
CA THR A 568 17.88 -6.03 25.25
C THR A 568 17.78 -5.68 23.76
N ILE A 569 18.91 -5.35 23.11
CA ILE A 569 18.94 -5.11 21.66
C ILE A 569 18.55 -6.37 20.89
N ASP A 570 19.04 -7.55 21.31
CA ASP A 570 18.71 -8.81 20.66
C ASP A 570 17.23 -9.20 20.86
N GLU A 571 16.67 -8.98 22.06
CA GLU A 571 15.23 -9.15 22.33
C GLU A 571 14.37 -8.22 21.46
N LEU A 572 14.75 -6.94 21.35
CA LEU A 572 14.06 -5.97 20.49
C LEU A 572 14.08 -6.39 19.02
N ARG A 573 15.22 -6.89 18.52
CA ARG A 573 15.33 -7.42 17.15
C ARG A 573 14.39 -8.60 16.92
N GLN A 574 14.31 -9.53 17.88
CA GLN A 574 13.38 -10.67 17.78
C GLN A 574 11.91 -10.22 17.81
N MET A 575 11.54 -9.29 18.69
CA MET A 575 10.18 -8.72 18.72
C MET A 575 9.83 -7.98 17.43
N GLN A 576 10.77 -7.21 16.88
CA GLN A 576 10.56 -6.52 15.61
C GLN A 576 10.30 -7.51 14.46
N GLN A 577 11.06 -8.61 14.40
CA GLN A 577 10.83 -9.67 13.42
C GLN A 577 9.45 -10.33 13.58
N GLN A 578 9.01 -10.59 14.83
CA GLN A 578 7.67 -11.12 15.09
C GLN A 578 6.55 -10.15 14.68
N LEU A 579 6.69 -8.85 14.95
CA LEU A 579 5.70 -7.84 14.57
C LEU A 579 5.57 -7.75 13.04
N VAL A 580 6.70 -7.71 12.33
CA VAL A 580 6.71 -7.73 10.86
C VAL A 580 6.03 -9.00 10.32
N GLN A 581 6.22 -10.15 10.99
CA GLN A 581 5.58 -11.40 10.60
C GLN A 581 4.06 -11.41 10.90
N GLN A 582 3.63 -10.83 12.02
CA GLN A 582 2.20 -10.66 12.35
C GLN A 582 1.49 -9.71 11.38
N GLU A 583 2.12 -8.59 11.03
CA GLU A 583 1.57 -7.61 10.09
C GLU A 583 1.42 -8.22 8.68
N LYS A 584 2.43 -9.00 8.24
CA LYS A 584 2.34 -9.78 7.00
C LYS A 584 1.19 -10.79 7.02
N MET A 585 0.99 -11.51 8.13
CA MET A 585 -0.09 -12.49 8.27
C MET A 585 -1.48 -11.82 8.30
N ALA A 586 -1.61 -10.66 8.93
CA ALA A 586 -2.86 -9.89 8.95
C ALA A 586 -3.22 -9.35 7.56
N SER A 587 -2.23 -8.80 6.84
CA SER A 587 -2.38 -8.37 5.44
C SER A 587 -2.77 -9.52 4.52
N LEU A 588 -2.14 -10.69 4.68
CA LEU A 588 -2.46 -11.91 3.94
C LEU A 588 -3.90 -12.38 4.20
N GLY A 589 -4.38 -12.28 5.44
CA GLY A 589 -5.77 -12.63 5.79
C GLY A 589 -6.81 -11.75 5.10
N GLN A 590 -6.55 -10.44 5.00
CA GLN A 590 -7.44 -9.49 4.33
C GLN A 590 -7.46 -9.69 2.80
N LEU A 591 -6.30 -9.95 2.20
CA LEU A 591 -6.17 -10.34 0.79
C LEU A 591 -6.91 -11.66 0.50
N THR A 592 -6.74 -12.68 1.33
CA THR A 592 -7.36 -14.00 1.12
C THR A 592 -8.89 -13.93 1.09
N ALA A 593 -9.49 -13.07 1.94
CA ALA A 593 -10.94 -12.87 1.96
C ALA A 593 -11.47 -12.14 0.72
N GLY A 594 -10.77 -11.09 0.26
CA GLY A 594 -11.11 -10.39 -1.00
C GLY A 594 -10.95 -11.28 -2.23
N ILE A 595 -9.89 -12.08 -2.27
CA ILE A 595 -9.57 -13.00 -3.36
C ILE A 595 -10.59 -14.14 -3.43
N ALA A 596 -11.00 -14.72 -2.29
CA ALA A 596 -12.04 -15.74 -2.27
C ALA A 596 -13.35 -15.22 -2.89
N HIS A 597 -13.67 -13.95 -2.66
CA HIS A 597 -14.83 -13.29 -3.26
C HIS A 597 -14.65 -13.08 -4.78
N GLU A 598 -13.46 -12.67 -5.22
CA GLU A 598 -13.14 -12.46 -6.64
C GLU A 598 -13.08 -13.73 -7.48
N ILE A 599 -12.66 -14.87 -6.90
CA ILE A 599 -12.67 -16.20 -7.56
C ILE A 599 -14.09 -16.77 -7.60
N LYS A 600 -14.89 -16.54 -6.55
CA LYS A 600 -16.26 -17.05 -6.47
C LYS A 600 -17.14 -16.50 -7.58
N ASN A 601 -16.95 -15.25 -7.97
CA ASN A 601 -17.73 -14.60 -9.02
C ASN A 601 -17.64 -15.33 -10.39
N PRO A 602 -16.46 -15.50 -11.03
CA PRO A 602 -16.35 -16.24 -12.29
C PRO A 602 -16.71 -17.72 -12.14
N LEU A 603 -16.47 -18.36 -10.99
CA LEU A 603 -16.90 -19.73 -10.75
C LEU A 603 -18.43 -19.88 -10.74
N ASN A 604 -19.17 -18.95 -10.13
CA ASN A 604 -20.62 -18.95 -10.19
C ASN A 604 -21.14 -18.87 -11.63
N PHE A 605 -20.51 -18.04 -12.48
CA PHE A 605 -20.85 -17.99 -13.91
C PHE A 605 -20.56 -19.33 -14.61
N VAL A 606 -19.42 -19.94 -14.33
CA VAL A 606 -19.07 -21.27 -14.87
C VAL A 606 -20.11 -22.32 -14.48
N THR A 607 -20.52 -22.37 -13.20
CA THR A 607 -21.52 -23.31 -12.72
C THR A 607 -22.89 -23.06 -13.36
N ASN A 608 -23.36 -21.82 -13.38
CA ASN A 608 -24.67 -21.48 -13.96
C ASN A 608 -24.76 -21.83 -15.45
N PHE A 609 -23.74 -21.50 -16.25
CA PHE A 609 -23.73 -21.85 -17.68
C PHE A 609 -23.56 -23.36 -17.91
N ALA A 610 -22.88 -24.07 -17.01
CA ALA A 610 -22.76 -25.53 -17.09
C ALA A 610 -24.11 -26.22 -16.80
N ASP A 611 -24.85 -25.74 -15.80
CA ASP A 611 -26.19 -26.23 -15.47
C ASP A 611 -27.16 -25.96 -16.63
N LEU A 612 -27.15 -24.74 -17.19
CA LEU A 612 -27.94 -24.38 -18.37
C LEU A 612 -27.62 -25.30 -19.57
N ASN A 613 -26.34 -25.59 -19.80
CA ASN A 613 -25.94 -26.53 -20.84
C ASN A 613 -26.46 -27.94 -20.60
N SER A 614 -26.51 -28.39 -19.35
CA SER A 614 -27.05 -29.71 -19.00
C SER A 614 -28.56 -29.78 -19.27
N GLU A 615 -29.30 -28.71 -18.97
CA GLU A 615 -30.74 -28.61 -19.25
C GLU A 615 -31.00 -28.59 -20.76
N MET A 616 -30.30 -27.73 -21.51
CA MET A 616 -30.47 -27.63 -22.97
C MET A 616 -30.06 -28.92 -23.70
N ALA A 617 -29.03 -29.63 -23.21
CA ALA A 617 -28.65 -30.93 -23.75
C ALA A 617 -29.70 -32.01 -23.46
N THR A 618 -30.44 -31.89 -22.35
CA THR A 618 -31.55 -32.78 -22.01
C THR A 618 -32.75 -32.51 -22.91
N GLU A 619 -33.11 -31.24 -23.11
CA GLU A 619 -34.17 -30.82 -24.04
C GLU A 619 -33.87 -31.25 -25.48
N LEU A 620 -32.62 -31.05 -25.93
CA LEU A 620 -32.16 -31.53 -27.23
C LEU A 620 -32.33 -33.05 -27.38
N ARG A 621 -32.05 -33.81 -26.32
CA ARG A 621 -32.23 -35.27 -26.32
C ARG A 621 -33.71 -35.66 -26.39
N GLU A 622 -34.58 -35.00 -25.65
CA GLU A 622 -36.02 -35.26 -25.68
C GLU A 622 -36.63 -35.00 -27.07
N ILE A 623 -36.18 -33.93 -27.76
CA ILE A 623 -36.61 -33.63 -29.13
C ILE A 623 -36.16 -34.74 -30.10
N LEU A 624 -34.95 -35.25 -29.94
CA LEU A 624 -34.39 -36.30 -30.80
C LEU A 624 -34.98 -37.69 -30.52
N GLU A 625 -35.39 -37.98 -29.28
CA GLU A 625 -35.98 -39.26 -28.89
C GLU A 625 -37.51 -39.33 -29.11
N GLY A 626 -38.19 -38.19 -29.14
CA GLY A 626 -39.66 -38.10 -29.13
C GLY A 626 -40.38 -38.08 -30.49
N GLY A 627 -39.67 -38.13 -31.63
CA GLY A 627 -40.27 -37.88 -32.95
C GLY A 627 -39.94 -38.90 -34.03
N ASP A 628 -40.87 -39.09 -34.99
CA ASP A 628 -40.54 -39.70 -36.27
C ASP A 628 -39.63 -38.75 -37.10
N ALA A 629 -39.04 -39.26 -38.19
CA ALA A 629 -38.11 -38.47 -39.01
C ALA A 629 -38.73 -37.18 -39.58
N ALA A 630 -40.06 -37.12 -39.72
CA ALA A 630 -40.77 -35.93 -40.20
C ALA A 630 -40.90 -34.87 -39.10
N SER A 631 -41.16 -35.28 -37.85
CA SER A 631 -41.22 -34.41 -36.67
C SER A 631 -39.87 -33.77 -36.35
N ILE A 632 -38.78 -34.56 -36.43
CA ILE A 632 -37.41 -34.05 -36.23
C ILE A 632 -37.04 -33.05 -37.35
N ALA A 633 -37.40 -33.33 -38.60
CA ALA A 633 -37.18 -32.41 -39.71
C ALA A 633 -37.97 -31.09 -39.57
N ALA A 634 -39.18 -31.14 -39.01
CA ALA A 634 -39.99 -29.94 -38.73
C ALA A 634 -39.40 -29.07 -37.61
N LYS A 635 -38.66 -29.68 -36.68
CA LYS A 635 -37.98 -29.01 -35.56
C LYS A 635 -36.49 -28.73 -35.79
N HIS A 636 -36.01 -28.89 -37.02
CA HIS A 636 -34.59 -28.74 -37.33
C HIS A 636 -34.03 -27.37 -36.91
N HIS A 637 -34.83 -26.31 -37.04
CA HIS A 637 -34.42 -24.97 -36.61
C HIS A 637 -34.24 -24.85 -35.09
N GLU A 638 -35.16 -25.43 -34.31
CA GLU A 638 -35.12 -25.48 -32.83
C GLU A 638 -33.89 -26.28 -32.33
N ILE A 639 -33.55 -27.35 -33.05
CA ILE A 639 -32.35 -28.16 -32.81
C ILE A 639 -31.07 -27.35 -33.08
N GLU A 640 -31.00 -26.62 -34.19
CA GLU A 640 -29.84 -25.78 -34.52
C GLU A 640 -29.67 -24.64 -33.51
N ASP A 641 -30.76 -24.02 -33.04
CA ASP A 641 -30.73 -22.94 -32.05
C ASP A 641 -30.25 -23.46 -30.67
N LEU A 642 -30.71 -24.64 -30.25
CA LEU A 642 -30.21 -25.31 -29.04
C LEU A 642 -28.71 -25.63 -29.16
N ILE A 643 -28.25 -26.13 -30.31
CA ILE A 643 -26.83 -26.42 -30.56
C ILE A 643 -26.00 -25.14 -30.54
N ALA A 644 -26.47 -24.06 -31.18
CA ALA A 644 -25.79 -22.77 -31.20
C ALA A 644 -25.67 -22.19 -29.78
N SER A 645 -26.73 -22.29 -28.97
CA SER A 645 -26.75 -21.83 -27.59
C SER A 645 -25.83 -22.66 -26.68
N LEU A 646 -25.82 -23.99 -26.84
CA LEU A 646 -24.88 -24.89 -26.16
C LEU A 646 -23.42 -24.50 -26.45
N GLN A 647 -23.10 -24.19 -27.70
CA GLN A 647 -21.78 -23.73 -28.11
C GLN A 647 -21.43 -22.34 -27.55
N MET A 648 -22.40 -21.43 -27.49
CA MET A 648 -22.21 -20.10 -26.92
C MET A 648 -21.94 -20.15 -25.42
N ASN A 649 -22.73 -20.92 -24.68
CA ASN A 649 -22.53 -21.17 -23.25
C ASN A 649 -21.18 -21.84 -22.98
N ALA A 650 -20.77 -22.82 -23.79
CA ALA A 650 -19.45 -23.43 -23.70
C ALA A 650 -18.30 -22.41 -23.88
N LYS A 651 -18.47 -21.42 -24.78
CA LYS A 651 -17.51 -20.31 -24.92
C LYS A 651 -17.48 -19.41 -23.69
N GLN A 652 -18.63 -19.12 -23.07
CA GLN A 652 -18.69 -18.33 -21.82
C GLN A 652 -18.06 -19.09 -20.65
N ILE A 653 -18.33 -20.38 -20.49
CA ILE A 653 -17.67 -21.25 -19.50
C ILE A 653 -16.15 -21.17 -19.67
N ALA A 654 -15.64 -21.30 -20.90
CA ALA A 654 -14.21 -21.20 -21.16
C ALA A 654 -13.64 -19.80 -20.85
N LYS A 655 -14.38 -18.73 -21.13
CA LYS A 655 -14.00 -17.35 -20.82
C LYS A 655 -13.91 -17.10 -19.31
N HIS A 656 -14.94 -17.46 -18.56
CA HIS A 656 -14.99 -17.28 -17.11
C HIS A 656 -14.05 -18.25 -16.38
N GLY A 657 -13.87 -19.47 -16.89
CA GLY A 657 -12.88 -20.42 -16.40
C GLY A 657 -11.45 -19.90 -16.56
N ARG A 658 -11.10 -19.31 -17.72
CA ARG A 658 -9.79 -18.65 -17.91
C ARG A 658 -9.59 -17.45 -16.99
N ARG A 659 -10.64 -16.69 -16.68
CA ARG A 659 -10.58 -15.58 -15.72
C ARG A 659 -10.33 -16.08 -14.29
N ALA A 660 -11.01 -17.15 -13.87
CA ALA A 660 -10.73 -17.79 -12.58
C ALA A 660 -9.30 -18.32 -12.52
N ASP A 661 -8.82 -18.99 -13.58
CA ASP A 661 -7.44 -19.46 -13.71
C ASP A 661 -6.42 -18.30 -13.66
N SER A 662 -6.69 -17.17 -14.30
CA SER A 662 -5.79 -16.00 -14.25
C SER A 662 -5.71 -15.38 -12.85
N ILE A 663 -6.82 -15.36 -12.10
CA ILE A 663 -6.84 -14.88 -10.72
C ILE A 663 -6.05 -15.85 -9.82
N VAL A 664 -6.21 -17.16 -10.03
CA VAL A 664 -5.45 -18.20 -9.29
C VAL A 664 -3.95 -18.16 -9.64
N ARG A 665 -3.58 -17.95 -10.91
CA ARG A 665 -2.18 -17.78 -11.32
C ARG A 665 -1.56 -16.52 -10.74
N GLY A 666 -2.27 -15.39 -10.83
CA GLY A 666 -1.85 -14.15 -10.17
C GLY A 666 -1.69 -14.31 -8.65
N MET A 667 -2.50 -15.17 -8.02
CA MET A 667 -2.35 -15.53 -6.60
C MET A 667 -1.13 -16.44 -6.33
N MET A 668 -0.89 -17.44 -7.17
CA MET A 668 0.28 -18.33 -7.04
C MET A 668 1.61 -17.57 -7.20
N GLU A 669 1.62 -16.48 -7.97
CA GLU A 669 2.75 -15.57 -8.11
C GLU A 669 3.08 -14.79 -6.81
N HIS A 670 2.12 -14.65 -5.89
CA HIS A 670 2.27 -13.88 -4.65
C HIS A 670 2.36 -14.74 -3.38
N ALA A 671 2.07 -16.05 -3.45
CA ALA A 671 1.87 -16.91 -2.28
C ALA A 671 3.10 -17.76 -1.85
N ARG A 672 4.27 -17.64 -2.48
CA ARG A 672 5.45 -18.45 -2.09
C ARG A 672 6.54 -17.64 -1.40
N PRO A 673 6.82 -17.89 -0.11
CA PRO A 673 8.07 -17.50 0.52
C PRO A 673 9.15 -18.57 0.25
N GLY A 674 10.25 -18.16 -0.39
CA GLY A 674 11.59 -18.73 -0.18
C GLY A 674 11.89 -20.11 -0.74
N ASP A 675 12.22 -20.19 -2.03
CA ASP A 675 13.55 -20.57 -2.56
C ASP A 675 13.41 -20.51 -4.07
N ALA A 676 14.17 -19.64 -4.71
CA ALA A 676 14.05 -19.41 -6.14
C ALA A 676 14.65 -20.63 -6.87
N GLU A 677 13.87 -21.71 -7.00
CA GLU A 677 14.23 -22.88 -7.81
C GLU A 677 14.63 -22.36 -9.19
N ARG A 678 15.90 -22.58 -9.53
CA ARG A 678 16.45 -22.12 -10.80
C ARG A 678 16.25 -23.20 -11.84
N PHE A 679 15.54 -22.86 -12.90
CA PHE A 679 15.31 -23.72 -14.04
C PHE A 679 16.27 -23.34 -15.17
N ASP A 680 16.71 -24.32 -15.92
CA ASP A 680 17.47 -24.07 -17.13
C ASP A 680 16.50 -23.62 -18.23
N VAL A 681 16.50 -22.32 -18.54
CA VAL A 681 15.52 -21.68 -19.42
C VAL A 681 16.21 -21.13 -20.66
N ALA A 682 15.59 -21.35 -21.83
CA ALA A 682 16.01 -20.74 -23.08
C ALA A 682 15.76 -19.22 -23.05
N ILE A 683 16.81 -18.44 -22.84
CA ILE A 683 16.67 -17.01 -22.50
C ILE A 683 16.04 -16.19 -23.62
N ASN A 684 16.37 -16.44 -24.88
CA ASN A 684 15.80 -15.67 -26.00
C ASN A 684 14.27 -15.85 -26.09
N GLY A 685 13.77 -17.09 -25.94
CA GLY A 685 12.33 -17.36 -25.93
C GLY A 685 11.63 -16.76 -24.71
N PHE A 686 12.27 -16.87 -23.54
CA PHE A 686 11.76 -16.30 -22.29
C PHE A 686 11.65 -14.78 -22.34
N VAL A 687 12.69 -14.07 -22.80
CA VAL A 687 12.65 -12.60 -22.93
C VAL A 687 11.57 -12.18 -23.94
N ASP A 688 11.44 -12.87 -25.06
CA ASP A 688 10.43 -12.52 -26.08
C ASP A 688 8.99 -12.67 -25.55
N GLU A 689 8.71 -13.73 -24.81
CA GLU A 689 7.40 -13.96 -24.18
C GLU A 689 7.00 -12.78 -23.27
N TYR A 690 7.91 -12.33 -22.40
CA TYR A 690 7.64 -11.23 -21.48
C TYR A 690 7.58 -9.86 -22.17
N VAL A 691 8.33 -9.64 -23.25
CA VAL A 691 8.18 -8.44 -24.10
C VAL A 691 6.79 -8.39 -24.73
N ASN A 692 6.31 -9.52 -25.28
CA ASN A 692 4.97 -9.59 -25.86
C ASN A 692 3.89 -9.39 -24.78
N LEU A 693 4.04 -10.03 -23.61
CA LEU A 693 3.09 -9.93 -22.51
C LEU A 693 2.98 -8.49 -22.00
N ALA A 694 4.10 -7.82 -21.75
CA ALA A 694 4.14 -6.44 -21.30
C ALA A 694 3.53 -5.49 -22.35
N TRP A 695 3.91 -5.63 -23.63
CA TRP A 695 3.37 -4.82 -24.72
C TRP A 695 1.86 -4.97 -24.88
N HIS A 696 1.34 -6.20 -24.95
CA HIS A 696 -0.09 -6.43 -25.14
C HIS A 696 -0.91 -6.02 -23.90
N GLY A 697 -0.39 -6.26 -22.69
CA GLY A 697 -1.02 -5.81 -21.46
C GLY A 697 -1.04 -4.28 -21.33
N TYR A 698 -0.03 -3.59 -21.84
CA TYR A 698 0.04 -2.14 -21.83
C TYR A 698 -0.88 -1.52 -22.89
N ARG A 699 -0.80 -1.99 -24.13
CA ARG A 699 -1.64 -1.52 -25.25
C ARG A 699 -3.14 -1.74 -25.04
N ALA A 700 -3.53 -2.80 -24.31
CA ALA A 700 -4.93 -3.01 -23.94
C ALA A 700 -5.49 -1.89 -23.04
N ARG A 701 -4.64 -1.19 -22.30
CA ARG A 701 -4.99 -0.04 -21.46
C ARG A 701 -4.78 1.31 -22.17
N HIS A 702 -3.88 1.35 -23.15
CA HIS A 702 -3.53 2.53 -23.95
C HIS A 702 -3.51 2.20 -25.45
N PRO A 703 -4.67 2.09 -26.12
CA PRO A 703 -4.77 1.71 -27.53
C PRO A 703 -4.07 2.67 -28.51
N GLU A 704 -3.95 3.95 -28.11
CA GLU A 704 -3.37 5.07 -28.85
C GLU A 704 -1.84 5.02 -28.97
N LEU A 705 -1.18 4.21 -28.14
CA LEU A 705 0.28 4.14 -28.05
C LEU A 705 0.90 3.50 -29.30
N GLN A 706 1.78 4.24 -29.98
CA GLN A 706 2.62 3.72 -31.07
C GLN A 706 4.10 3.67 -30.64
N VAL A 707 4.63 2.48 -30.41
CA VAL A 707 6.04 2.24 -30.05
C VAL A 707 6.66 1.27 -31.04
N ASP A 708 7.83 1.62 -31.60
CA ASP A 708 8.61 0.70 -32.43
C ASP A 708 9.48 -0.22 -31.54
N ILE A 709 9.14 -1.51 -31.49
CA ILE A 709 9.83 -2.51 -30.66
C ILE A 709 10.87 -3.27 -31.49
N ASN A 710 12.14 -2.91 -31.30
CA ASN A 710 13.30 -3.47 -32.00
C ASN A 710 13.95 -4.62 -31.23
N ARG A 711 13.83 -5.86 -31.72
CA ARG A 711 14.33 -7.08 -31.05
C ARG A 711 15.64 -7.56 -31.68
N ARG A 712 16.69 -7.77 -30.88
CA ARG A 712 18.00 -8.27 -31.34
C ARG A 712 18.53 -9.35 -30.40
N TYR A 713 18.18 -10.60 -30.68
CA TYR A 713 18.59 -11.73 -29.87
C TYR A 713 19.84 -12.41 -30.45
N ASP A 714 20.80 -12.72 -29.57
CA ASP A 714 22.02 -13.45 -29.92
C ASP A 714 21.78 -14.96 -29.72
N ASP A 715 21.88 -15.74 -30.80
CA ASP A 715 21.66 -17.19 -30.77
C ASP A 715 22.66 -17.94 -29.86
N SER A 716 23.83 -17.33 -29.58
CA SER A 716 24.85 -17.93 -28.70
C SER A 716 24.50 -17.88 -27.21
N VAL A 717 23.43 -17.19 -26.82
CA VAL A 717 22.98 -17.06 -25.42
C VAL A 717 22.50 -18.40 -24.85
N GLY A 718 21.83 -19.25 -25.63
CA GLY A 718 21.38 -20.58 -25.20
C GLY A 718 20.54 -20.56 -23.91
N ASN A 719 20.64 -21.64 -23.12
CA ASN A 719 19.96 -21.74 -21.84
C ASN A 719 20.77 -21.12 -20.69
N ALA A 720 20.08 -20.61 -19.68
CA ALA A 720 20.68 -20.25 -18.41
C ALA A 720 19.78 -20.63 -17.22
N SER A 721 20.44 -21.00 -16.12
CA SER A 721 19.78 -21.35 -14.86
C SER A 721 19.29 -20.08 -14.13
N ILE A 722 18.01 -19.78 -14.29
CA ILE A 722 17.34 -18.59 -13.73
C ILE A 722 16.11 -18.99 -12.92
N ALA A 723 15.69 -18.11 -12.00
CA ALA A 723 14.37 -18.20 -11.39
C ALA A 723 13.35 -17.49 -12.31
N PRO A 724 12.52 -18.23 -13.07
CA PRO A 724 11.74 -17.64 -14.16
C PRO A 724 10.70 -16.64 -13.64
N GLN A 725 10.14 -16.87 -12.46
CA GLN A 725 9.14 -16.00 -11.84
C GLN A 725 9.75 -14.66 -11.41
N ASP A 726 10.88 -14.69 -10.69
CA ASP A 726 11.57 -13.46 -10.25
C ASP A 726 12.11 -12.68 -11.44
N MET A 727 12.71 -13.37 -12.41
CA MET A 727 13.24 -12.74 -13.62
C MET A 727 12.12 -12.15 -14.49
N GLY A 728 10.97 -12.83 -14.58
CA GLY A 728 9.79 -12.34 -15.29
C GLY A 728 9.27 -11.03 -14.69
N ARG A 729 9.22 -10.94 -13.35
CA ARG A 729 8.83 -9.71 -12.64
C ARG A 729 9.75 -8.54 -12.94
N VAL A 730 11.07 -8.77 -12.99
CA VAL A 730 12.05 -7.74 -13.37
C VAL A 730 11.82 -7.27 -14.80
N LEU A 731 11.60 -8.18 -15.74
CA LEU A 731 11.33 -7.83 -17.14
C LEU A 731 10.03 -7.04 -17.31
N ILE A 732 8.94 -7.44 -16.66
CA ILE A 732 7.67 -6.71 -16.70
C ILE A 732 7.82 -5.29 -16.15
N ASN A 733 8.50 -5.13 -15.01
CA ASN A 733 8.67 -3.81 -14.40
C ASN A 733 9.53 -2.88 -15.28
N LEU A 734 10.64 -3.38 -15.84
CA LEU A 734 11.52 -2.57 -16.70
C LEU A 734 10.83 -2.17 -18.01
N ILE A 735 10.12 -3.11 -18.65
CA ILE A 735 9.43 -2.85 -19.92
C ILE A 735 8.19 -1.97 -19.67
N GLY A 736 7.46 -2.21 -18.59
CA GLY A 736 6.31 -1.39 -18.19
C GLY A 736 6.71 0.06 -17.95
N ASN A 737 7.75 0.29 -17.15
CA ASN A 737 8.26 1.65 -16.91
C ASN A 737 8.75 2.34 -18.19
N ALA A 738 9.38 1.59 -19.11
CA ALA A 738 9.77 2.12 -20.42
C ALA A 738 8.53 2.51 -21.25
N LEU A 739 7.51 1.66 -21.34
CA LEU A 739 6.28 1.93 -22.09
C LEU A 739 5.45 3.09 -21.49
N ASP A 740 5.46 3.25 -20.16
CA ASP A 740 4.85 4.39 -19.46
C ASP A 740 5.46 5.72 -19.92
N VAL A 741 6.79 5.79 -19.96
CA VAL A 741 7.54 7.00 -20.31
C VAL A 741 7.44 7.32 -21.80
N LEU A 742 7.43 6.29 -22.64
CA LEU A 742 7.35 6.41 -24.10
C LEU A 742 5.99 6.87 -24.62
N ARG A 743 4.97 6.99 -23.76
CA ARG A 743 3.63 7.43 -24.15
C ARG A 743 3.59 8.85 -24.71
N ASP A 744 4.42 9.72 -24.16
CA ASP A 744 4.38 11.15 -24.46
C ASP A 744 5.47 11.55 -25.50
N GLU A 745 6.13 10.57 -26.14
CA GLU A 745 7.23 10.75 -27.10
C GLU A 745 6.77 10.55 -28.56
N GLU A 746 7.03 11.53 -29.44
CA GLU A 746 6.61 11.48 -30.86
C GLU A 746 7.29 10.37 -31.70
N ASN A 747 8.45 9.88 -31.27
CA ASN A 747 9.21 8.81 -31.96
C ASN A 747 9.60 7.71 -30.98
N ALA A 748 8.63 7.18 -30.24
CA ALA A 748 8.87 6.18 -29.21
C ALA A 748 9.49 4.88 -29.77
N ALA A 749 10.67 4.52 -29.26
CA ALA A 749 11.40 3.33 -29.67
C ALA A 749 11.90 2.55 -28.45
N LEU A 750 11.61 1.25 -28.44
CA LEU A 750 12.09 0.32 -27.42
C LEU A 750 12.94 -0.76 -28.09
N SER A 751 14.19 -0.91 -27.67
CA SER A 751 15.06 -1.99 -28.12
C SER A 751 15.35 -3.00 -27.02
N VAL A 752 15.14 -4.26 -27.32
CA VAL A 752 15.45 -5.38 -26.42
C VAL A 752 16.47 -6.29 -27.11
N SER A 753 17.58 -6.55 -26.41
CA SER A 753 18.67 -7.37 -26.93
C SER A 753 19.22 -8.34 -25.90
N THR A 754 19.72 -9.47 -26.37
CA THR A 754 20.42 -10.47 -25.55
C THR A 754 21.84 -10.67 -26.10
N ALA A 755 22.82 -10.87 -25.22
CA ALA A 755 24.20 -11.13 -25.62
C ALA A 755 24.91 -12.01 -24.59
N ARG A 756 25.79 -12.91 -25.02
CA ARG A 756 26.66 -13.67 -24.10
C ARG A 756 27.98 -12.91 -23.91
N ARG A 757 28.32 -12.55 -22.67
CA ARG A 757 29.56 -11.82 -22.32
C ARG A 757 30.29 -12.48 -21.16
N ASN A 758 31.55 -12.87 -21.36
CA ASN A 758 32.49 -13.34 -20.31
C ASN A 758 31.85 -14.16 -19.17
N GLY A 759 31.21 -15.28 -19.51
CA GLY A 759 30.60 -16.17 -18.51
C GLY A 759 29.24 -15.74 -17.96
N SER A 760 28.65 -14.66 -18.50
CA SER A 760 27.33 -14.15 -18.13
C SER A 760 26.43 -13.94 -19.35
N VAL A 761 25.12 -13.91 -19.11
CA VAL A 761 24.11 -13.54 -20.10
C VAL A 761 23.66 -12.11 -19.79
N GLU A 762 23.76 -11.24 -20.79
CA GLU A 762 23.27 -9.86 -20.73
C GLU A 762 21.90 -9.79 -21.41
N ILE A 763 20.90 -9.29 -20.70
CA ILE A 763 19.62 -8.84 -21.27
C ILE A 763 19.62 -7.32 -21.16
N ARG A 764 19.49 -6.64 -22.29
CA ARG A 764 19.59 -5.19 -22.39
C ARG A 764 18.30 -4.63 -22.98
N ILE A 765 17.64 -3.78 -22.21
CA ILE A 765 16.44 -3.04 -22.57
C ILE A 765 16.85 -1.57 -22.68
N VAL A 766 16.53 -0.92 -23.80
CA VAL A 766 16.87 0.48 -24.08
C VAL A 766 15.64 1.17 -24.64
N ASP A 767 15.18 2.21 -23.97
CA ASP A 767 14.21 3.17 -24.49
C ASP A 767 14.91 4.48 -24.89
N ASN A 768 14.21 5.34 -25.62
CA ASN A 768 14.67 6.69 -25.98
C ASN A 768 13.99 7.80 -25.17
N GLY A 769 13.43 7.50 -23.99
CA GLY A 769 12.84 8.48 -23.10
C GLY A 769 13.88 9.31 -22.31
N PRO A 770 13.43 10.22 -21.43
CA PRO A 770 14.27 11.12 -20.63
C PRO A 770 15.24 10.44 -19.64
N GLY A 771 15.13 9.12 -19.46
CA GLY A 771 15.97 8.33 -18.56
C GLY A 771 15.58 8.43 -17.08
N ILE A 772 16.22 7.60 -16.24
CA ILE A 772 15.87 7.44 -14.82
C ILE A 772 16.74 8.35 -13.93
N PRO A 773 16.15 9.26 -13.13
CA PRO A 773 16.85 10.08 -12.15
C PRO A 773 17.71 9.24 -11.17
N ASN A 774 18.90 9.73 -10.80
CA ASN A 774 19.89 8.98 -10.03
C ASN A 774 19.38 8.50 -8.66
N ASP A 775 18.49 9.27 -8.03
CA ASP A 775 17.85 8.97 -6.75
C ASP A 775 16.78 7.89 -6.83
N LEU A 776 16.22 7.63 -8.03
CA LEU A 776 15.19 6.62 -8.27
C LEU A 776 15.75 5.29 -8.79
N ARG A 777 17.01 5.24 -9.23
CA ARG A 777 17.66 4.04 -9.80
C ARG A 777 17.76 2.86 -8.84
N ALA A 778 17.81 3.09 -7.53
CA ALA A 778 17.81 1.98 -6.56
C ALA A 778 16.39 1.42 -6.34
N LYS A 779 15.36 2.24 -6.57
CA LYS A 779 13.95 1.93 -6.28
C LYS A 779 13.26 1.16 -7.40
N ILE A 780 13.80 1.15 -8.62
CA ILE A 780 13.24 0.38 -9.76
C ILE A 780 13.16 -1.14 -9.53
N PHE A 781 13.89 -1.67 -8.54
CA PHE A 781 13.82 -3.07 -8.14
C PHE A 781 12.84 -3.31 -6.98
N GLU A 782 12.22 -2.26 -6.44
CA GLU A 782 11.14 -2.36 -5.47
C GLU A 782 9.85 -2.79 -6.18
N PRO A 783 9.02 -3.64 -5.55
CA PRO A 783 7.72 -4.02 -6.11
C PRO A 783 6.82 -2.79 -6.34
N PHE A 784 6.15 -2.75 -7.51
CA PHE A 784 5.19 -1.69 -7.88
C PHE A 784 5.76 -0.27 -8.00
N PHE A 785 7.08 -0.12 -8.08
CA PHE A 785 7.70 1.19 -8.26
C PHE A 785 7.57 1.66 -9.71
N THR A 786 6.91 2.81 -9.89
CA THR A 786 6.82 3.53 -11.15
C THR A 786 7.64 4.82 -11.05
N THR A 787 8.21 5.28 -12.15
CA THR A 787 8.96 6.55 -12.19
C THR A 787 8.07 7.78 -12.31
N LYS A 788 6.75 7.66 -12.05
CA LYS A 788 5.83 8.79 -12.07
C LYS A 788 6.11 9.73 -10.90
N SER A 789 6.49 10.95 -11.24
CA SER A 789 6.23 12.16 -10.43
C SER A 789 4.88 12.73 -10.80
#